data_AF-A0A3B4CRG0-F1
#
_entry.id   AF-A0A3B4CRG0-F1
#
_cell.length_a   1.000
_cell.length_b   1.000
_cell.length_c   1.000
_cell.angle_alpha   90.00
_cell.angle_beta   90.00
_cell.angle_gamma   90.00
#
_symmetry.space_group_name_H-M   'P 1'
#
loop_
_entity.id
_entity.type
_entity.pdbx_description
1 polymer ?
#
loop_
_entity_poly.entity_id
_entity_poly.type
_entity_poly.pdbx_seq_one_letter_code
_entity_poly.pdbx_strand_id
1 'polypeptide(L)'
;AVLKVQPLSLEELLAKKKAEEEAEAKPKFLSKAEREAEALKRREVIAEERRRQIDDERRKRRVFQDIGRKMLEDPQERERRERRERMERENNGNEDDEERQKIREVKDKGKELQAIKERYLGGMKKRRRTRHLNDRKFVFEWDASEDTSIDYNPLYKEKHQVQLYGRGFIAGIDLKQQKRDQSRFYGDLMEKRRTMEEKEQEEQRLKKMRKKEAKQRWDDRHWSQKKLDEMTDRDWRIFREDYSITTKGGKIPNPIRNWKEFDLPPHILEVIDKCGYKEPTPIQRQAIPIGLQNRDIIGVAETGSGKTAAFLIPLLVWITTLPKIDRIEDSDQGPYAVILAPTRELAQQIEEETIKFGKPLGIRTVAVIGGISREDQGFRLRMGCEIVIATPGRLIDVLENRYLVLGRCTYVVLDEADRMIDMGFEPDVQKILEYIPVTNQKPDTDEAEDPEKMTLNFESGKHKYRQTVMFTATMPPAVERLARSYLRRPAVVYIGSAGKPHERVEQKVILMSEGEKRKKLLEVLSRGFEPPIIIFVNQKKGCDVLAKSLEKMGYNACTLHGGKGQEQREFALSNLKAGAKDILVATDVAGRGIDIQDVSMVINYDMAKNIEDYIHRIGRTGRAGKSGVAMTFLTKEDSSVFYDLKQAILESPVSTCPPELANHPDAQHKPGTILTKKRREETIFA
;
A
#
# COMPACT_ATOMS: atom_id res chain seq x y z
N ALA A 1 71.70 71.58 -35.00
CA ALA A 1 71.41 72.28 -33.72
C ALA A 1 70.01 72.88 -33.81
N VAL A 2 69.17 72.60 -32.81
CA VAL A 2 67.77 73.01 -32.72
C VAL A 2 67.69 74.52 -32.43
N LEU A 3 67.05 75.31 -33.30
CA LEU A 3 66.68 76.70 -33.00
C LEU A 3 65.34 76.70 -32.26
N LYS A 4 65.40 76.74 -30.92
CA LYS A 4 64.25 77.04 -30.06
C LYS A 4 63.79 78.48 -30.33
N VAL A 5 62.60 78.66 -30.88
CA VAL A 5 61.87 79.95 -30.80
C VAL A 5 61.12 79.96 -29.46
N GLN A 6 61.45 80.95 -28.63
CA GLN A 6 61.01 81.09 -27.25
C GLN A 6 59.51 81.46 -27.15
N PRO A 7 58.80 81.07 -26.09
CA PRO A 7 57.46 81.58 -25.80
C PRO A 7 57.50 83.09 -25.55
N LEU A 8 56.48 83.82 -26.06
CA LEU A 8 56.31 85.27 -25.89
C LEU A 8 56.48 85.67 -24.43
N SER A 9 57.16 86.78 -24.19
CA SER A 9 57.47 87.25 -22.84
C SER A 9 56.19 87.70 -22.12
N LEU A 10 56.20 87.68 -20.78
CA LEU A 10 55.06 88.12 -19.97
C LEU A 10 54.63 89.56 -20.30
N GLU A 11 55.59 90.41 -20.68
CA GLU A 11 55.33 91.79 -21.11
C GLU A 11 54.59 91.84 -22.46
N GLU A 12 54.91 90.97 -23.40
CA GLU A 12 54.23 90.88 -24.70
C GLU A 12 52.80 90.33 -24.57
N LEU A 13 52.58 89.36 -23.68
CA LEU A 13 51.23 88.85 -23.36
C LEU A 13 50.38 89.90 -22.66
N LEU A 14 50.95 90.64 -21.70
CA LEU A 14 50.27 91.74 -21.03
C LEU A 14 49.96 92.88 -22.00
N ALA A 15 50.88 93.21 -22.92
CA ALA A 15 50.64 94.20 -23.96
C ALA A 15 49.53 93.77 -24.93
N LYS A 16 49.49 92.50 -25.32
CA LYS A 16 48.45 91.96 -26.21
C LYS A 16 47.09 91.93 -25.52
N LYS A 17 47.04 91.58 -24.23
CA LYS A 17 45.82 91.59 -23.43
C LYS A 17 45.33 93.01 -23.16
N LYS A 18 46.24 93.97 -22.90
CA LYS A 18 45.91 95.40 -22.82
C LYS A 18 45.39 95.94 -24.15
N ALA A 19 45.97 95.51 -25.28
CA ALA A 19 45.52 95.89 -26.61
C ALA A 19 44.14 95.29 -26.96
N GLU A 20 43.85 94.06 -26.52
CA GLU A 20 42.51 93.47 -26.62
C GLU A 20 41.50 94.17 -25.71
N GLU A 21 41.85 94.46 -24.45
CA GLU A 21 40.99 95.20 -23.52
C GLU A 21 40.74 96.65 -24.00
N GLU A 22 41.73 97.33 -24.58
CA GLU A 22 41.53 98.65 -25.23
C GLU A 22 40.71 98.57 -26.52
N ALA A 23 40.80 97.47 -27.27
CA ALA A 23 39.98 97.22 -28.45
C ALA A 23 38.52 96.88 -28.09
N GLU A 24 38.28 96.25 -26.94
CA GLU A 24 36.96 95.95 -26.39
C GLU A 24 36.33 97.17 -25.68
N ALA A 25 37.15 98.05 -25.08
CA ALA A 25 36.67 99.28 -24.44
C ALA A 25 36.12 100.31 -25.46
N LYS A 26 36.50 100.21 -26.74
CA LYS A 26 35.92 101.04 -27.81
C LYS A 26 34.59 100.43 -28.28
N PRO A 27 33.44 101.13 -28.12
CA PRO A 27 32.17 100.61 -28.58
C PRO A 27 32.20 100.42 -30.11
N LYS A 28 32.06 99.18 -30.57
CA LYS A 28 31.93 98.86 -31.99
C LYS A 28 30.57 99.29 -32.48
N PHE A 29 30.55 100.11 -33.53
CA PHE A 29 29.32 100.49 -34.20
C PHE A 29 28.74 99.27 -34.93
N LEU A 30 27.57 98.81 -34.48
CA LEU A 30 26.77 97.80 -35.17
C LEU A 30 25.66 98.49 -35.95
N SER A 31 25.49 98.11 -37.22
CA SER A 31 24.41 98.62 -38.05
C SER A 31 23.04 98.29 -37.43
N LYS A 32 21.99 99.02 -37.83
CA LYS A 32 20.65 98.79 -37.29
C LYS A 32 20.17 97.34 -37.52
N ALA A 33 20.46 96.80 -38.70
CA ALA A 33 20.11 95.42 -39.05
C ALA A 33 20.88 94.38 -38.19
N GLU A 34 22.15 94.62 -37.90
CA GLU A 34 22.95 93.74 -37.06
C GLU A 34 22.50 93.77 -35.59
N ARG A 35 22.13 94.94 -35.07
CA ARG A 35 21.54 95.05 -33.72
C ARG A 35 20.19 94.36 -33.61
N GLU A 36 19.35 94.46 -34.63
CA GLU A 36 18.07 93.74 -34.67
C GLU A 36 18.27 92.23 -34.73
N ALA A 37 19.24 91.74 -35.52
CA ALA A 37 19.58 90.31 -35.60
C ALA A 37 20.15 89.76 -34.28
N GLU A 38 21.03 90.52 -33.61
CA GLU A 38 21.61 90.11 -32.32
C GLU A 38 20.58 90.14 -31.18
N ALA A 39 19.67 91.12 -31.19
CA ALA A 39 18.54 91.15 -30.27
C ALA A 39 17.56 89.99 -30.50
N LEU A 40 17.33 89.59 -31.76
CA LEU A 40 16.50 88.43 -32.09
C LEU A 40 17.13 87.14 -31.57
N LYS A 41 18.44 86.94 -31.80
CA LYS A 41 19.18 85.79 -31.25
C LYS A 41 19.12 85.73 -29.73
N ARG A 42 19.32 86.86 -29.03
CA ARG A 42 19.18 86.89 -27.57
C ARG A 42 17.76 86.54 -27.11
N ARG A 43 16.73 86.98 -27.83
CA ARG A 43 15.34 86.61 -27.55
C ARG A 43 15.07 85.11 -27.76
N GLU A 44 15.62 84.51 -28.81
CA GLU A 44 15.50 83.07 -29.05
C GLU A 44 16.16 82.25 -27.95
N VAL A 45 17.38 82.62 -27.52
CA VAL A 45 18.09 81.94 -26.43
C VAL A 45 17.29 82.01 -25.11
N ILE A 46 16.75 83.18 -24.77
CA ILE A 46 15.92 83.36 -23.56
C ILE A 46 14.61 82.54 -23.67
N ALA A 47 14.01 82.46 -24.86
CA ALA A 47 12.80 81.66 -25.08
C ALA A 47 13.08 80.16 -24.96
N GLU A 48 14.25 79.70 -25.42
CA GLU A 48 14.69 78.32 -25.33
C GLU A 48 15.01 77.92 -23.87
N GLU A 49 15.68 78.79 -23.12
CA GLU A 49 15.92 78.60 -21.68
C GLU A 49 14.61 78.52 -20.89
N ARG A 50 13.63 79.39 -21.19
CA ARG A 50 12.28 79.30 -20.59
C ARG A 50 11.58 77.98 -20.92
N ARG A 51 11.68 77.49 -22.15
CA ARG A 51 11.10 76.19 -22.53
C ARG A 51 11.73 75.04 -21.74
N ARG A 52 13.06 75.04 -21.60
CA ARG A 52 13.78 74.06 -20.78
C ARG A 52 13.34 74.08 -19.32
N GLN A 53 13.22 75.27 -18.72
CA GLN A 53 12.76 75.40 -17.33
C GLN A 53 11.34 74.87 -17.14
N ILE A 54 10.43 75.16 -18.06
CA ILE A 54 9.03 74.67 -18.01
C ILE A 54 8.98 73.14 -18.14
N ASP A 55 9.78 72.54 -19.01
CA ASP A 55 9.81 71.08 -19.17
C ASP A 55 10.41 70.36 -17.95
N ASP A 56 11.47 70.91 -17.34
CA ASP A 56 12.02 70.39 -16.09
C ASP A 56 11.02 70.52 -14.93
N GLU A 57 10.27 71.63 -14.86
CA GLU A 57 9.25 71.83 -13.85
C GLU A 57 8.07 70.85 -14.03
N ARG A 58 7.66 70.59 -15.29
CA ARG A 58 6.68 69.54 -15.62
C ARG A 58 7.17 68.16 -15.24
N ARG A 59 8.46 67.85 -15.42
CA ARG A 59 9.06 66.57 -15.06
C ARG A 59 9.06 66.37 -13.53
N LYS A 60 9.48 67.39 -12.77
CA LYS A 60 9.44 67.37 -11.30
C LYS A 60 8.01 67.19 -10.77
N ARG A 61 7.03 67.88 -11.38
CA ARG A 61 5.62 67.77 -11.00
C ARG A 61 5.04 66.38 -11.27
N ARG A 62 5.45 65.71 -12.35
CA ARG A 62 5.06 64.32 -12.65
C ARG A 62 5.60 63.33 -11.60
N VAL A 63 6.88 63.43 -11.25
CA VAL A 63 7.49 62.56 -10.21
C VAL A 63 6.81 62.76 -8.86
N PHE A 64 6.49 64.00 -8.50
CA PHE A 64 5.78 64.30 -7.26
C PHE A 64 4.36 63.72 -7.23
N GLN A 65 3.60 63.83 -8.34
CA GLN A 65 2.27 63.23 -8.46
C GLN A 65 2.29 61.70 -8.40
N ASP A 66 3.29 61.05 -9.01
CA ASP A 66 3.43 59.58 -8.96
C ASP A 66 3.76 59.06 -7.56
N ILE A 67 4.60 59.77 -6.81
CA ILE A 67 4.90 59.41 -5.41
C ILE A 67 3.64 59.55 -4.54
N GLY A 68 2.88 60.64 -4.70
CA GLY A 68 1.62 60.84 -4.00
C GLY A 68 0.58 59.77 -4.35
N ARG A 69 0.45 59.42 -5.63
CA ARG A 69 -0.46 58.35 -6.09
C ARG A 69 -0.10 56.99 -5.51
N LYS A 70 1.18 56.65 -5.41
CA LYS A 70 1.65 55.39 -4.78
C LYS A 70 1.47 55.34 -3.27
N MET A 71 1.43 56.49 -2.58
CA MET A 71 1.17 56.53 -1.13
C MET A 71 -0.31 56.48 -0.77
N LEU A 72 -1.20 56.82 -1.71
CA LEU A 72 -2.66 56.78 -1.57
C LEU A 72 -3.30 55.49 -2.12
N GLU A 73 -2.48 54.56 -2.65
CA GLU A 73 -2.94 53.27 -3.17
C GLU A 73 -3.41 52.39 -2.00
N ASP A 74 -4.66 51.91 -2.07
CA ASP A 74 -5.31 51.11 -1.02
C ASP A 74 -4.47 49.84 -0.74
N PRO A 75 -4.15 49.51 0.53
CA PRO A 75 -3.39 48.30 0.87
C PRO A 75 -3.93 47.02 0.22
N GLN A 76 -5.25 46.91 0.05
CA GLN A 76 -5.86 45.75 -0.61
C GLN A 76 -5.63 45.72 -2.12
N GLU A 77 -5.51 46.88 -2.76
CA GLU A 77 -5.25 46.98 -4.20
C GLU A 77 -3.76 46.72 -4.50
N ARG A 78 -2.88 47.17 -3.60
CA ARG A 78 -1.46 46.81 -3.60
C ARG A 78 -1.25 45.31 -3.41
N GLU A 79 -1.94 44.69 -2.46
CA GLU A 79 -1.87 43.25 -2.22
C GLU A 79 -2.45 42.46 -3.40
N ARG A 80 -3.55 42.91 -4.02
CA ARG A 80 -4.10 42.31 -5.25
C ARG A 80 -3.13 42.39 -6.42
N ARG A 81 -2.44 43.51 -6.58
CA ARG A 81 -1.43 43.68 -7.63
C ARG A 81 -0.21 42.78 -7.38
N GLU A 82 0.33 42.77 -6.16
CA GLU A 82 1.42 41.88 -5.78
C GLU A 82 1.02 40.41 -5.96
N ARG A 83 -0.24 40.05 -5.66
CA ARG A 83 -0.79 38.70 -5.87
C ARG A 83 -0.99 38.35 -7.35
N ARG A 84 -1.35 39.33 -8.19
CA ARG A 84 -1.47 39.16 -9.65
C ARG A 84 -0.10 38.99 -10.30
N GLU A 85 0.88 39.78 -9.88
CA GLU A 85 2.28 39.65 -10.27
C GLU A 85 2.88 38.32 -9.77
N ARG A 86 2.42 37.78 -8.63
CA ARG A 86 2.80 36.46 -8.12
C ARG A 86 2.19 35.31 -8.91
N MET A 87 0.90 35.39 -9.26
CA MET A 87 0.24 34.38 -10.11
C MET A 87 0.79 34.36 -11.55
N GLU A 88 1.22 35.50 -12.08
CA GLU A 88 1.91 35.56 -13.38
C GLU A 88 3.30 34.89 -13.35
N ARG A 89 3.97 34.85 -12.19
CA ARG A 89 5.24 34.13 -11.99
C ARG A 89 5.06 32.64 -11.77
N GLU A 90 4.00 32.23 -11.05
CA GLU A 90 3.70 30.81 -10.77
C GLU A 90 3.36 29.98 -12.04
N ASN A 91 3.03 30.61 -13.17
CA ASN A 91 2.73 29.91 -14.43
C ASN A 91 3.98 29.55 -15.26
N ASN A 92 5.18 29.99 -14.87
CA ASN A 92 6.46 29.63 -15.50
C ASN A 92 7.23 28.65 -14.60
N GLY A 93 7.00 27.34 -14.79
CA GLY A 93 7.54 26.24 -13.98
C GLY A 93 9.08 26.03 -13.98
N ASN A 94 9.88 27.05 -14.30
CA ASN A 94 11.35 27.03 -14.21
C ASN A 94 11.93 28.03 -13.18
N GLU A 95 11.13 28.91 -12.57
CA GLU A 95 11.64 29.92 -11.61
C GLU A 95 11.82 29.39 -10.17
N ASP A 96 11.22 28.24 -9.84
CA ASP A 96 11.21 27.68 -8.47
C ASP A 96 12.60 27.27 -7.95
N ASP A 97 13.50 26.79 -8.80
CA ASP A 97 14.84 26.35 -8.38
C ASP A 97 15.79 27.54 -8.18
N GLU A 98 15.72 28.56 -9.05
CA GLU A 98 16.51 29.78 -8.89
C GLU A 98 16.10 30.59 -7.66
N GLU A 99 14.79 30.67 -7.37
CA GLU A 99 14.30 31.36 -6.18
C GLU A 99 14.71 30.61 -4.89
N ARG A 100 14.62 29.28 -4.88
CA ARG A 100 15.11 28.45 -3.77
C ARG A 100 16.62 28.58 -3.57
N GLN A 101 17.39 28.67 -4.67
CA GLN A 101 18.84 28.86 -4.61
C GLN A 101 19.20 30.24 -4.04
N LYS A 102 18.51 31.30 -4.46
CA LYS A 102 18.67 32.65 -3.89
C LYS A 102 18.32 32.68 -2.40
N ILE A 103 17.24 32.02 -1.97
CA ILE A 103 16.84 31.93 -0.56
C ILE A 103 17.91 31.19 0.27
N ARG A 104 18.46 30.09 -0.26
CA ARG A 104 19.55 29.34 0.38
C ARG A 104 20.81 30.18 0.51
N GLU A 105 21.22 30.88 -0.55
CA GLU A 105 22.37 31.78 -0.50
C GLU A 105 22.22 32.89 0.53
N VAL A 106 21.03 33.50 0.63
CA VAL A 106 20.77 34.54 1.65
C VAL A 106 20.89 33.96 3.06
N LYS A 107 20.34 32.75 3.28
CA LYS A 107 20.44 32.06 4.57
C LYS A 107 21.89 31.69 4.93
N ASP A 108 22.66 31.24 3.95
CA ASP A 108 24.05 30.84 4.13
C ASP A 108 24.96 32.03 4.39
N LYS A 109 24.80 33.12 3.64
CA LYS A 109 25.46 34.41 3.92
C LYS A 109 25.12 34.92 5.32
N GLY A 110 23.86 34.78 5.75
CA GLY A 110 23.43 35.10 7.11
C GLY A 110 24.15 34.27 8.18
N LYS A 111 24.27 32.96 7.97
CA LYS A 111 25.01 32.04 8.87
C LYS A 111 26.51 32.32 8.89
N GLU A 112 27.11 32.65 7.74
CA GLU A 112 28.51 33.03 7.62
C GLU A 112 28.82 34.28 8.46
N LEU A 113 28.03 35.34 8.27
CA LEU A 113 28.11 36.57 9.06
C LEU A 113 27.90 36.30 10.55
N GLN A 114 26.98 35.41 10.90
CA GLN A 114 26.74 35.01 12.29
C GLN A 114 27.95 34.29 12.90
N ALA A 115 28.56 33.35 12.17
CA ALA A 115 29.75 32.63 12.61
C ALA A 115 30.96 33.58 12.80
N ILE A 116 31.13 34.56 11.90
CA ILE A 116 32.16 35.60 12.02
C ILE A 116 31.91 36.45 13.28
N LYS A 117 30.68 36.92 13.48
CA LYS A 117 30.31 37.71 14.67
C LYS A 117 30.54 36.94 15.96
N GLU A 118 30.13 35.69 16.04
CA GLU A 118 30.30 34.85 17.24
C GLU A 118 31.77 34.60 17.57
N ARG A 119 32.64 34.45 16.56
CA ARG A 119 34.08 34.25 16.73
C ARG A 119 34.81 35.47 17.28
N TYR A 120 34.50 36.68 16.80
CA TYR A 120 35.26 37.90 17.13
C TYR A 120 34.62 38.80 18.18
N LEU A 121 33.28 38.87 18.23
CA LEU A 121 32.56 39.70 19.19
C LEU A 121 32.16 38.91 20.45
N GLY A 122 32.35 37.58 20.43
CA GLY A 122 31.94 36.67 21.50
C GLY A 122 30.43 36.42 21.49
N GLY A 123 30.02 35.17 21.27
CA GLY A 123 28.63 34.74 21.41
C GLY A 123 28.31 34.25 22.83
N MET A 124 27.05 34.40 23.25
CA MET A 124 26.53 33.62 24.36
C MET A 124 26.50 32.14 23.95
N LYS A 125 27.53 31.37 24.34
CA LYS A 125 27.52 29.91 24.19
C LYS A 125 26.30 29.36 24.91
N LYS A 126 25.27 28.93 24.18
CA LYS A 126 24.25 28.05 24.75
C LYS A 126 24.98 26.81 25.25
N ARG A 127 25.10 26.67 26.58
CA ARG A 127 25.64 25.44 27.18
C ARG A 127 24.86 24.27 26.60
N ARG A 128 25.57 23.28 26.03
CA ARG A 128 24.96 21.97 25.73
C ARG A 128 24.26 21.54 27.01
N ARG A 129 22.96 21.25 26.96
CA ARG A 129 22.27 20.65 28.10
C ARG A 129 22.99 19.34 28.39
N THR A 130 23.76 19.31 29.46
CA THR A 130 24.32 18.06 29.97
C THR A 130 23.11 17.20 30.34
N ARG A 131 22.86 16.12 29.61
CA ARG A 131 21.76 15.20 29.92
C ARG A 131 22.04 14.64 31.31
N HIS A 132 21.16 14.92 32.27
CA HIS A 132 21.25 14.33 33.59
C HIS A 132 20.90 12.85 33.50
N LEU A 133 21.60 12.01 34.26
CA LEU A 133 21.39 10.56 34.32
C LEU A 133 19.93 10.16 34.67
N ASN A 134 19.11 11.11 35.14
CA ASN A 134 17.72 10.93 35.52
C ASN A 134 16.69 11.20 34.40
N ASP A 135 17.09 11.52 33.16
CA ASP A 135 16.18 11.47 32.01
C ASP A 135 15.91 10.00 31.63
N ARG A 136 14.89 9.40 32.24
CA ARG A 136 14.50 7.98 32.12
C ARG A 136 13.92 7.59 30.74
N LYS A 137 14.25 8.29 29.66
CA LYS A 137 13.79 7.97 28.29
C LYS A 137 14.98 7.50 27.46
N PHE A 138 15.00 6.21 27.14
CA PHE A 138 15.93 5.68 26.14
C PHE A 138 15.53 6.21 24.75
N VAL A 139 16.32 7.15 24.23
CA VAL A 139 16.17 7.65 22.86
C VAL A 139 17.16 6.87 22.00
N PHE A 140 16.63 6.02 21.12
CA PHE A 140 17.43 5.14 20.27
C PHE A 140 17.91 5.83 18.99
N GLU A 141 17.35 7.00 18.66
CA GLU A 141 17.74 7.80 17.51
C GLU A 141 18.59 9.01 17.93
N TRP A 142 19.54 9.38 17.08
CA TRP A 142 20.24 10.65 17.19
C TRP A 142 19.30 11.78 16.79
N ASP A 143 19.25 12.85 17.59
CA ASP A 143 18.50 14.04 17.23
C ASP A 143 19.16 14.72 16.02
N ALA A 144 18.39 15.17 15.04
CA ALA A 144 18.89 15.94 13.89
C ALA A 144 19.60 17.23 14.32
N SER A 145 19.32 17.74 15.52
CA SER A 145 20.07 18.85 16.12
C SER A 145 21.52 18.51 16.46
N GLU A 146 21.88 17.22 16.53
CA GLU A 146 23.24 16.73 16.73
C GLU A 146 24.03 16.58 15.41
N ASP A 147 23.40 16.84 14.24
CA ASP A 147 24.08 16.87 12.94
C ASP A 147 25.07 18.04 12.85
N THR A 148 26.28 17.72 12.42
CA THR A 148 27.41 18.67 12.30
C THR A 148 27.71 19.08 10.86
N SER A 149 27.07 18.43 9.88
CA SER A 149 27.36 18.62 8.45
C SER A 149 26.66 19.85 7.83
N ILE A 150 25.87 20.58 8.62
CA ILE A 150 25.10 21.76 8.18
C ILE A 150 26.03 22.98 8.00
N ASP A 151 26.75 23.02 6.88
CA ASP A 151 27.68 24.11 6.57
C ASP A 151 26.98 25.26 5.82
N TYR A 152 27.53 26.47 5.90
CA TYR A 152 27.11 27.61 5.07
C TYR A 152 27.97 27.73 3.81
N ASN A 153 29.23 27.29 3.87
CA ASN A 153 30.17 27.46 2.76
C ASN A 153 29.95 26.39 1.68
N PRO A 154 29.75 26.79 0.40
CA PRO A 154 29.55 25.85 -0.72
C PRO A 154 30.68 24.81 -0.85
N LEU A 155 31.93 25.17 -0.55
CA LEU A 155 33.07 24.25 -0.62
C LEU A 155 32.97 23.08 0.36
N TYR A 156 32.29 23.28 1.49
CA TYR A 156 32.09 22.26 2.52
C TYR A 156 30.72 21.59 2.45
N LYS A 157 29.75 22.18 1.72
CA LYS A 157 28.50 21.51 1.34
C LYS A 157 28.71 20.54 0.19
N GLU A 158 29.29 21.00 -0.91
CA GLU A 158 29.56 20.23 -2.12
C GLU A 158 31.04 19.83 -2.13
N LYS A 159 31.45 19.11 -1.09
CA LYS A 159 32.83 18.62 -1.00
C LYS A 159 33.13 17.77 -2.22
N HIS A 160 34.20 18.12 -2.93
CA HIS A 160 34.69 17.32 -4.04
C HIS A 160 34.99 15.90 -3.55
N GLN A 161 34.16 14.95 -3.96
CA GLN A 161 34.35 13.55 -3.57
C GLN A 161 35.61 13.02 -4.23
N VAL A 162 36.38 12.22 -3.48
CA VAL A 162 37.66 11.70 -3.94
C VAL A 162 37.48 10.80 -5.16
N GLN A 163 38.03 11.22 -6.29
CA GLN A 163 38.10 10.40 -7.49
C GLN A 163 39.42 9.62 -7.45
N LEU A 164 39.41 8.44 -6.81
CA LEU A 164 40.57 7.57 -6.58
C LEU A 164 41.19 7.05 -7.90
N TYR A 165 41.82 7.94 -8.65
CA TYR A 165 42.34 7.77 -10.01
C TYR A 165 41.32 7.18 -11.01
N GLY A 166 40.02 7.34 -10.75
CA GLY A 166 38.93 6.72 -11.52
C GLY A 166 38.90 5.19 -11.47
N ARG A 167 39.62 4.58 -10.53
CA ARG A 167 39.78 3.11 -10.40
C ARG A 167 39.37 2.57 -9.04
N GLY A 168 39.52 3.37 -7.98
CA GLY A 168 39.04 3.05 -6.65
C GLY A 168 37.58 3.46 -6.44
N PHE A 169 36.88 2.71 -5.59
CA PHE A 169 35.47 2.93 -5.26
C PHE A 169 35.29 3.03 -3.75
N ILE A 170 34.26 3.76 -3.33
CA ILE A 170 33.86 3.88 -1.93
C ILE A 170 33.30 2.54 -1.47
N ALA A 171 33.69 2.11 -0.28
CA ALA A 171 33.25 0.83 0.29
C ALA A 171 31.75 0.83 0.60
N GLY A 172 31.09 -0.32 0.41
CA GLY A 172 29.68 -0.54 0.77
C GLY A 172 28.63 -0.02 -0.23
N ILE A 173 29.02 0.81 -1.20
CA ILE A 173 28.12 1.33 -2.24
C ILE A 173 28.23 0.47 -3.50
N ASP A 174 27.13 0.22 -4.21
CA ASP A 174 27.12 -0.56 -5.46
C ASP A 174 28.09 0.03 -6.49
N LEU A 175 28.98 -0.82 -7.02
CA LEU A 175 30.05 -0.39 -7.93
C LEU A 175 29.51 0.14 -9.27
N LYS A 176 28.36 -0.36 -9.74
CA LYS A 176 27.75 0.09 -11.01
C LYS A 176 27.09 1.45 -10.83
N GLN A 177 26.43 1.67 -9.69
CA GLN A 177 25.91 2.98 -9.32
C GLN A 177 27.05 4.01 -9.21
N GLN A 178 28.13 3.68 -8.49
CA GLN A 178 29.30 4.55 -8.40
C GLN A 178 29.92 4.86 -9.76
N LYS A 179 30.04 3.87 -10.66
CA LYS A 179 30.55 4.10 -12.03
C LYS A 179 29.65 4.97 -12.90
N ARG A 180 28.35 5.03 -12.59
CA ARG A 180 27.38 5.88 -13.28
C ARG A 180 27.43 7.32 -12.76
N ASP A 181 27.58 7.46 -11.44
CA ASP A 181 27.53 8.73 -10.73
C ASP A 181 28.90 9.41 -10.64
N GLN A 182 29.99 8.68 -10.88
CA GLN A 182 31.34 9.23 -10.92
C GLN A 182 31.47 10.33 -11.99
N SER A 183 32.26 11.35 -11.69
CA SER A 183 32.67 12.34 -12.67
C SER A 183 33.41 11.68 -13.85
N ARG A 184 33.09 12.12 -15.06
CA ARG A 184 33.67 11.58 -16.30
C ARG A 184 35.12 12.01 -16.55
N PHE A 185 35.70 12.85 -15.69
CA PHE A 185 37.04 13.42 -15.86
C PHE A 185 38.10 12.39 -16.25
N TYR A 186 38.24 11.30 -15.49
CA TYR A 186 39.23 10.25 -15.81
C TYR A 186 38.88 9.42 -17.05
N GLY A 187 37.59 9.32 -17.41
CA GLY A 187 37.17 8.68 -18.67
C GLY A 187 37.71 9.44 -19.88
N ASP A 188 37.44 10.75 -19.92
CA ASP A 188 37.89 11.63 -21.00
C ASP A 188 39.43 11.74 -21.02
N LEU A 189 40.07 11.75 -19.85
CA LEU A 189 41.53 11.79 -19.73
C LEU A 189 42.19 10.52 -20.29
N MET A 190 41.63 9.34 -19.99
CA MET A 190 42.15 8.07 -20.50
C MET A 190 41.94 7.95 -22.00
N GLU A 191 40.83 8.44 -22.53
CA GLU A 191 40.58 8.47 -23.98
C GLU A 191 41.57 9.37 -24.73
N LYS A 192 41.96 10.51 -24.13
CA LYS A 192 42.95 11.42 -24.73
C LYS A 192 44.38 10.90 -24.65
N ARG A 193 44.77 10.20 -23.57
CA ARG A 193 46.17 9.83 -23.30
C ARG A 193 46.59 8.45 -23.81
N ARG A 194 45.66 7.51 -23.99
CA ARG A 194 45.98 6.14 -24.41
C ARG A 194 46.39 6.05 -25.87
N THR A 195 47.36 5.19 -26.16
CA THR A 195 47.67 4.79 -27.54
C THR A 195 46.53 3.95 -28.12
N MET A 196 46.53 3.75 -29.45
CA MET A 196 45.51 2.93 -30.10
C MET A 196 45.52 1.48 -29.58
N GLU A 197 46.70 0.89 -29.37
CA GLU A 197 46.83 -0.46 -28.80
C GLU A 197 46.29 -0.56 -27.37
N GLU A 198 46.56 0.44 -26.51
CA GLU A 198 46.03 0.48 -25.14
C GLU A 198 44.50 0.64 -25.10
N LYS A 199 43.94 1.41 -26.06
CA LYS A 199 42.48 1.53 -26.21
C LYS A 199 41.87 0.18 -26.58
N GLU A 200 42.47 -0.56 -27.50
CA GLU A 200 42.01 -1.90 -27.89
C GLU A 200 42.11 -2.90 -26.72
N GLN A 201 43.21 -2.90 -25.96
CA GLN A 201 43.36 -3.77 -24.79
C GLN A 201 42.31 -3.48 -23.70
N GLU A 202 42.05 -2.19 -23.40
CA GLU A 202 40.98 -1.84 -22.46
C GLU A 202 39.61 -2.25 -23.00
N GLU A 203 39.35 -2.03 -24.29
CA GLU A 203 38.09 -2.42 -24.90
C GLU A 203 37.87 -3.95 -24.80
N GLN A 204 38.91 -4.75 -25.03
CA GLN A 204 38.86 -6.20 -24.84
C GLN A 204 38.59 -6.57 -23.37
N ARG A 205 39.25 -5.92 -22.41
CA ARG A 205 39.00 -6.12 -20.97
C ARG A 205 37.55 -5.78 -20.61
N LEU A 206 37.04 -4.64 -21.09
CA LEU A 206 35.66 -4.19 -20.90
C LEU A 206 34.67 -5.16 -21.55
N LYS A 207 34.94 -5.68 -22.75
CA LYS A 207 34.12 -6.72 -23.40
C LYS A 207 34.07 -7.99 -22.54
N LYS A 208 35.21 -8.45 -22.00
CA LYS A 208 35.25 -9.63 -21.11
C LYS A 208 34.48 -9.38 -19.80
N MET A 209 34.61 -8.19 -19.22
CA MET A 209 33.84 -7.79 -18.02
C MET A 209 32.34 -7.71 -18.32
N ARG A 210 31.94 -7.04 -19.41
CA ARG A 210 30.54 -6.97 -19.86
C ARG A 210 29.96 -8.36 -20.12
N LYS A 211 30.74 -9.29 -20.68
CA LYS A 211 30.31 -10.69 -20.85
C LYS A 211 30.09 -11.40 -19.50
N LYS A 212 30.97 -11.19 -18.52
CA LYS A 212 30.77 -11.71 -17.15
C LYS A 212 29.53 -11.10 -16.49
N GLU A 213 29.34 -9.79 -16.61
CA GLU A 213 28.17 -9.09 -16.07
C GLU A 213 26.87 -9.54 -16.74
N ALA A 214 26.88 -9.74 -18.06
CA ALA A 214 25.74 -10.27 -18.81
C ALA A 214 25.41 -11.70 -18.39
N LYS A 215 26.42 -12.56 -18.20
CA LYS A 215 26.23 -13.92 -17.67
C LYS A 215 25.62 -13.89 -16.27
N GLN A 216 26.18 -13.10 -15.35
CA GLN A 216 25.64 -12.98 -14.00
C GLN A 216 24.20 -12.46 -14.01
N ARG A 217 23.91 -11.43 -14.82
CA ARG A 217 22.54 -10.92 -15.00
C ARG A 217 21.60 -11.98 -15.56
N TRP A 218 22.09 -12.84 -16.45
CA TRP A 218 21.31 -13.94 -17.02
C TRP A 218 21.00 -15.03 -15.98
N ASP A 219 21.97 -15.40 -15.16
CA ASP A 219 21.78 -16.42 -14.12
C ASP A 219 20.86 -15.89 -12.98
N ASP A 220 21.03 -14.62 -12.60
CA ASP A 220 20.27 -13.95 -11.54
C ASP A 220 18.94 -13.30 -12.03
N ARG A 221 18.48 -13.62 -13.24
CA ARG A 221 17.19 -13.12 -13.75
C ARG A 221 16.06 -13.45 -12.78
N HIS A 222 15.08 -12.55 -12.71
CA HIS A 222 13.81 -12.82 -12.04
C HIS A 222 13.06 -13.96 -12.75
N TRP A 223 12.34 -14.80 -11.99
CA TRP A 223 11.65 -15.99 -12.53
C TRP A 223 10.69 -15.64 -13.67
N SER A 224 10.08 -14.45 -13.65
CA SER A 224 9.15 -13.99 -14.70
C SER A 224 9.78 -13.87 -16.10
N GLN A 225 11.11 -13.84 -16.20
CA GLN A 225 11.87 -13.79 -17.46
C GLN A 225 12.55 -15.12 -17.80
N LYS A 226 12.42 -16.13 -16.94
CA LYS A 226 13.00 -17.47 -17.11
C LYS A 226 11.97 -18.42 -17.69
N LYS A 227 12.41 -19.48 -18.36
CA LYS A 227 11.53 -20.62 -18.69
C LYS A 227 11.43 -21.58 -17.51
N LEU A 228 10.48 -22.53 -17.56
CA LEU A 228 10.23 -23.49 -16.47
C LEU A 228 11.42 -24.44 -16.24
N ASP A 229 12.03 -24.92 -17.32
CA ASP A 229 13.19 -25.81 -17.33
C ASP A 229 14.48 -25.13 -16.82
N GLU A 230 14.55 -23.81 -16.87
CA GLU A 230 15.65 -23.00 -16.34
C GLU A 230 15.49 -22.64 -14.84
N MET A 231 14.37 -23.02 -14.21
CA MET A 231 14.09 -22.65 -12.81
C MET A 231 14.91 -23.46 -11.82
N THR A 232 15.69 -22.75 -11.00
CA THR A 232 16.44 -23.34 -9.90
C THR A 232 15.65 -23.31 -8.57
N ASP A 233 16.08 -24.06 -7.55
CA ASP A 233 15.47 -24.02 -6.21
C ASP A 233 15.50 -22.61 -5.60
N ARG A 234 16.53 -21.81 -5.91
CA ARG A 234 16.61 -20.40 -5.51
C ARG A 234 15.49 -19.60 -6.16
N ASP A 235 15.25 -19.81 -7.45
CA ASP A 235 14.19 -19.11 -8.18
C ASP A 235 12.81 -19.51 -7.66
N TRP A 236 12.61 -20.78 -7.31
CA TRP A 236 11.38 -21.25 -6.66
C TRP A 236 11.19 -20.69 -5.25
N ARG A 237 12.28 -20.41 -4.53
CA ARG A 237 12.21 -19.70 -3.24
C ARG A 237 11.77 -18.26 -3.44
N ILE A 238 12.39 -17.54 -4.37
CA ILE A 238 12.02 -16.16 -4.72
C ILE A 238 10.56 -16.11 -5.20
N PHE A 239 10.15 -17.05 -6.05
CA PHE A 239 8.76 -17.17 -6.50
C PHE A 239 7.78 -17.28 -5.34
N ARG A 240 8.09 -18.12 -4.34
CA ARG A 240 7.28 -18.26 -3.13
C ARG A 240 7.30 -16.98 -2.30
N GLU A 241 8.44 -16.32 -2.14
CA GLU A 241 8.56 -15.03 -1.45
C GLU A 241 7.68 -13.95 -2.11
N ASP A 242 7.75 -13.80 -3.44
CA ASP A 242 6.98 -12.81 -4.21
C ASP A 242 5.47 -13.02 -4.07
N TYR A 243 5.02 -14.27 -4.07
CA TYR A 243 3.61 -14.63 -3.86
C TYR A 243 3.24 -14.82 -2.39
N SER A 244 4.16 -14.54 -1.47
CA SER A 244 3.99 -14.70 -0.02
C SER A 244 3.51 -16.10 0.39
N ILE A 245 4.04 -17.14 -0.25
CA ILE A 245 3.70 -18.54 0.00
C ILE A 245 4.71 -19.12 0.97
N THR A 246 4.26 -19.63 2.12
CA THR A 246 5.08 -20.44 3.03
C THR A 246 4.53 -21.86 3.08
N THR A 247 5.41 -22.87 3.07
CA THR A 247 4.98 -24.27 3.10
C THR A 247 5.60 -25.06 4.24
N LYS A 248 4.89 -26.08 4.73
CA LYS A 248 5.40 -27.11 5.64
C LYS A 248 5.05 -28.50 5.10
N GLY A 249 5.88 -29.50 5.39
CA GLY A 249 5.74 -30.87 4.89
C GLY A 249 6.94 -31.28 4.03
N GLY A 250 7.24 -32.58 3.94
CA GLY A 250 8.36 -33.10 3.16
C GLY A 250 8.13 -32.97 1.66
N LYS A 251 9.22 -32.77 0.89
CA LYS A 251 9.27 -32.83 -0.59
C LYS A 251 8.06 -32.16 -1.29
N ILE A 252 7.86 -30.86 -1.05
CA ILE A 252 6.73 -30.11 -1.64
C ILE A 252 6.96 -29.90 -3.15
N PRO A 253 5.99 -30.22 -4.03
CA PRO A 253 6.12 -29.96 -5.46
C PRO A 253 6.24 -28.46 -5.77
N ASN A 254 6.86 -28.16 -6.90
CA ASN A 254 7.04 -26.79 -7.36
C ASN A 254 5.69 -26.14 -7.68
N PRO A 255 5.49 -24.85 -7.34
CA PRO A 255 4.25 -24.16 -7.60
C PRO A 255 4.05 -23.86 -9.09
N ILE A 256 2.79 -23.69 -9.49
CA ILE A 256 2.40 -23.32 -10.86
C ILE A 256 2.82 -21.87 -11.15
N ARG A 257 3.59 -21.67 -12.24
CA ARG A 257 3.98 -20.34 -12.72
C ARG A 257 2.91 -19.65 -13.55
N ASN A 258 2.22 -20.39 -14.40
CA ASN A 258 1.02 -19.98 -15.12
C ASN A 258 0.30 -21.24 -15.60
N TRP A 259 -0.95 -21.10 -16.05
CA TRP A 259 -1.75 -22.25 -16.47
C TRP A 259 -1.19 -22.99 -17.69
N LYS A 260 -0.48 -22.30 -18.59
CA LYS A 260 0.01 -22.88 -19.85
C LYS A 260 1.27 -23.74 -19.69
N GLU A 261 2.12 -23.38 -18.72
CA GLU A 261 3.37 -24.08 -18.44
C GLU A 261 3.17 -25.36 -17.61
N PHE A 262 2.02 -25.50 -16.95
CA PHE A 262 1.75 -26.63 -16.08
C PHE A 262 0.88 -27.66 -16.77
N ASP A 263 1.23 -28.94 -16.62
CA ASP A 263 0.68 -30.06 -17.39
C ASP A 263 -0.70 -30.49 -16.87
N LEU A 264 -1.69 -29.60 -17.01
CA LEU A 264 -3.09 -29.93 -16.81
C LEU A 264 -3.71 -30.47 -18.11
N PRO A 265 -4.66 -31.42 -18.01
CA PRO A 265 -5.38 -31.90 -19.18
C PRO A 265 -5.99 -30.74 -20.00
N PRO A 266 -5.93 -30.78 -21.35
CA PRO A 266 -6.37 -29.67 -22.20
C PRO A 266 -7.82 -29.22 -21.96
N HIS A 267 -8.73 -30.17 -21.69
CA HIS A 267 -10.13 -29.87 -21.40
C HIS A 267 -10.32 -29.15 -20.05
N ILE A 268 -9.42 -29.36 -19.08
CA ILE A 268 -9.44 -28.62 -17.80
C ILE A 268 -8.94 -27.19 -18.03
N LEU A 269 -7.87 -27.01 -18.80
CA LEU A 269 -7.36 -25.68 -19.15
C LEU A 269 -8.38 -24.86 -19.93
N GLU A 270 -9.13 -25.48 -20.85
CA GLU A 270 -10.20 -24.82 -21.59
C GLU A 270 -11.32 -24.32 -20.67
N VAL A 271 -11.70 -25.11 -19.65
CA VAL A 271 -12.70 -24.69 -18.67
C VAL A 271 -12.16 -23.56 -17.78
N ILE A 272 -10.91 -23.64 -17.33
CA ILE A 272 -10.25 -22.55 -16.55
C ILE A 272 -10.29 -21.23 -17.34
N ASP A 273 -9.92 -21.27 -18.62
CA ASP A 273 -9.92 -20.10 -19.51
C ASP A 273 -11.34 -19.54 -19.74
N LYS A 274 -12.31 -20.41 -20.06
CA LYS A 274 -13.74 -20.04 -20.22
C LYS A 274 -14.34 -19.47 -18.96
N CYS A 275 -13.93 -19.95 -17.79
CA CYS A 275 -14.33 -19.42 -16.49
C CYS A 275 -13.71 -18.05 -16.19
N GLY A 276 -12.69 -17.61 -16.95
CA GLY A 276 -12.05 -16.31 -16.79
C GLY A 276 -10.88 -16.28 -15.80
N TYR A 277 -10.37 -17.44 -15.37
CA TYR A 277 -9.24 -17.53 -14.43
C TYR A 277 -7.92 -17.36 -15.18
N LYS A 278 -7.56 -16.11 -15.51
CA LYS A 278 -6.39 -15.80 -16.35
C LYS A 278 -5.05 -16.25 -15.75
N GLU A 279 -4.91 -16.12 -14.43
CA GLU A 279 -3.69 -16.45 -13.69
C GLU A 279 -4.05 -17.21 -12.41
N PRO A 280 -3.25 -18.20 -11.99
CA PRO A 280 -3.48 -18.87 -10.72
C PRO A 280 -3.21 -17.94 -9.54
N THR A 281 -4.07 -17.97 -8.53
CA THR A 281 -3.86 -17.25 -7.27
C THR A 281 -2.77 -17.94 -6.42
N PRO A 282 -2.14 -17.26 -5.44
CA PRO A 282 -1.07 -17.86 -4.64
C PRO A 282 -1.40 -19.23 -4.02
N ILE A 283 -2.63 -19.40 -3.49
CA ILE A 283 -3.05 -20.69 -2.93
C ILE A 283 -3.20 -21.76 -4.02
N GLN A 284 -3.74 -21.40 -5.18
CA GLN A 284 -3.89 -22.30 -6.33
C GLN A 284 -2.52 -22.75 -6.84
N ARG A 285 -1.56 -21.82 -6.93
CA ARG A 285 -0.19 -22.09 -7.42
C ARG A 285 0.46 -23.25 -6.67
N GLN A 286 0.31 -23.29 -5.35
CA GLN A 286 1.01 -24.28 -4.53
C GLN A 286 0.13 -25.47 -4.12
N ALA A 287 -1.17 -25.27 -3.89
CA ALA A 287 -2.06 -26.35 -3.45
C ALA A 287 -2.44 -27.30 -4.58
N ILE A 288 -2.61 -26.83 -5.83
CA ILE A 288 -2.99 -27.69 -6.96
C ILE A 288 -1.92 -28.77 -7.23
N PRO A 289 -0.62 -28.47 -7.33
CA PRO A 289 0.41 -29.50 -7.51
C PRO A 289 0.45 -30.52 -6.37
N ILE A 290 0.25 -30.11 -5.12
CA ILE A 290 0.15 -31.03 -3.98
C ILE A 290 -1.11 -31.90 -4.12
N GLY A 291 -2.20 -31.28 -4.55
CA GLY A 291 -3.49 -31.90 -4.82
C GLY A 291 -3.38 -33.07 -5.80
N LEU A 292 -2.69 -32.84 -6.91
CA LEU A 292 -2.44 -33.81 -7.98
C LEU A 292 -1.49 -34.95 -7.59
N GLN A 293 -0.81 -34.84 -6.44
CA GLN A 293 -0.09 -35.96 -5.83
C GLN A 293 -0.98 -36.75 -4.86
N ASN A 294 -2.30 -36.53 -4.83
CA ASN A 294 -3.22 -37.10 -3.83
C ASN A 294 -2.84 -36.82 -2.36
N ARG A 295 -1.96 -35.86 -2.05
CA ARG A 295 -1.49 -35.55 -0.69
C ARG A 295 -2.48 -34.67 0.07
N ASP A 296 -2.60 -34.87 1.37
CA ASP A 296 -3.49 -34.06 2.21
C ASP A 296 -2.96 -32.63 2.37
N ILE A 297 -3.86 -31.65 2.52
CA ILE A 297 -3.50 -30.22 2.51
C ILE A 297 -4.17 -29.49 3.68
N ILE A 298 -3.40 -28.66 4.38
CA ILE A 298 -3.93 -27.57 5.22
C ILE A 298 -3.61 -26.25 4.52
N GLY A 299 -4.62 -25.59 3.96
CA GLY A 299 -4.49 -24.28 3.34
C GLY A 299 -4.85 -23.17 4.31
N VAL A 300 -3.87 -22.37 4.70
CA VAL A 300 -4.08 -21.19 5.54
C VAL A 300 -4.15 -19.95 4.67
N ALA A 301 -5.39 -19.58 4.33
CA ALA A 301 -5.68 -18.45 3.46
C ALA A 301 -7.09 -17.91 3.73
N GLU A 302 -7.26 -16.60 3.57
CA GLU A 302 -8.55 -15.93 3.77
C GLU A 302 -9.53 -16.22 2.62
N THR A 303 -10.83 -15.99 2.86
CA THR A 303 -11.86 -16.00 1.80
C THR A 303 -11.53 -15.05 0.66
N GLY A 304 -11.87 -15.43 -0.56
CA GLY A 304 -11.56 -14.65 -1.77
C GLY A 304 -10.15 -14.86 -2.32
N SER A 305 -9.30 -15.64 -1.65
CA SER A 305 -7.95 -15.99 -2.15
C SER A 305 -7.96 -17.05 -3.27
N GLY A 306 -9.13 -17.53 -3.69
CA GLY A 306 -9.28 -18.56 -4.73
C GLY A 306 -9.17 -20.00 -4.21
N LYS A 307 -9.48 -20.24 -2.94
CA LYS A 307 -9.47 -21.57 -2.29
C LYS A 307 -10.30 -22.60 -3.05
N THR A 308 -11.51 -22.22 -3.47
CA THR A 308 -12.46 -23.11 -4.15
C THR A 308 -11.84 -23.81 -5.36
N ALA A 309 -11.34 -23.03 -6.33
CA ALA A 309 -10.67 -23.60 -7.51
C ALA A 309 -9.40 -24.39 -7.14
N ALA A 310 -8.69 -24.04 -6.06
CA ALA A 310 -7.49 -24.74 -5.62
C ALA A 310 -7.76 -26.20 -5.23
N PHE A 311 -8.90 -26.49 -4.60
CA PHE A 311 -9.29 -27.87 -4.28
C PHE A 311 -10.18 -28.51 -5.35
N LEU A 312 -10.91 -27.73 -6.15
CA LEU A 312 -11.73 -28.28 -7.24
C LEU A 312 -10.87 -28.80 -8.39
N ILE A 313 -9.82 -28.08 -8.80
CA ILE A 313 -9.04 -28.47 -9.99
C ILE A 313 -8.47 -29.90 -9.89
N PRO A 314 -7.77 -30.30 -8.80
CA PRO A 314 -7.30 -31.68 -8.66
C PRO A 314 -8.44 -32.72 -8.68
N LEU A 315 -9.58 -32.40 -8.06
CA LEU A 315 -10.77 -33.25 -8.08
C LEU A 315 -11.33 -33.43 -9.49
N LEU A 316 -11.46 -32.34 -10.26
CA LEU A 316 -11.98 -32.38 -11.62
C LEU A 316 -11.02 -33.11 -12.56
N VAL A 317 -9.71 -32.92 -12.41
CA VAL A 317 -8.70 -33.70 -13.14
C VAL A 317 -8.90 -35.18 -12.87
N TRP A 318 -9.01 -35.59 -11.61
CA TRP A 318 -9.19 -36.99 -11.24
C TRP A 318 -10.50 -37.56 -11.81
N ILE A 319 -11.66 -36.93 -11.56
CA ILE A 319 -12.96 -37.42 -12.06
C ILE A 319 -12.94 -37.55 -13.60
N THR A 320 -12.41 -36.54 -14.29
CA THR A 320 -12.45 -36.50 -15.76
C THR A 320 -11.40 -37.36 -16.45
N THR A 321 -10.45 -37.92 -15.72
CA THR A 321 -9.44 -38.86 -16.26
C THR A 321 -9.75 -40.31 -15.94
N LEU A 322 -10.72 -40.60 -15.06
CA LEU A 322 -11.20 -41.97 -14.82
C LEU A 322 -11.66 -42.63 -16.14
N PRO A 323 -11.27 -43.89 -16.42
CA PRO A 323 -11.77 -44.66 -17.55
C PRO A 323 -13.30 -44.72 -17.56
N LYS A 324 -13.91 -44.69 -18.76
CA LYS A 324 -15.38 -44.71 -18.89
C LYS A 324 -16.00 -45.93 -18.21
N ILE A 325 -15.34 -47.08 -18.26
CA ILE A 325 -15.80 -48.32 -17.60
C ILE A 325 -15.85 -48.17 -16.08
N ASP A 326 -14.88 -47.46 -15.49
CA ASP A 326 -14.82 -47.25 -14.04
C ASP A 326 -15.84 -46.21 -13.55
N ARG A 327 -16.34 -45.37 -14.45
CA ARG A 327 -17.40 -44.39 -14.17
C ARG A 327 -18.81 -44.97 -14.28
N ILE A 328 -18.98 -46.04 -15.04
CA ILE A 328 -20.28 -46.69 -15.19
C ILE A 328 -20.49 -47.56 -13.94
N GLU A 329 -21.43 -47.15 -13.10
CA GLU A 329 -21.90 -47.95 -11.98
C GLU A 329 -23.41 -48.15 -12.11
N ASP A 330 -23.86 -49.39 -11.94
CA ASP A 330 -25.27 -49.76 -12.06
C ASP A 330 -26.12 -49.29 -10.86
N SER A 331 -25.48 -48.78 -9.81
CA SER A 331 -26.13 -48.32 -8.58
C SER A 331 -25.52 -47.01 -8.10
N ASP A 332 -26.37 -46.11 -7.58
CA ASP A 332 -25.92 -44.84 -7.01
C ASP A 332 -25.21 -45.06 -5.66
N GLN A 333 -23.89 -44.88 -5.63
CA GLN A 333 -23.05 -45.05 -4.43
C GLN A 333 -22.76 -43.75 -3.67
N GLY A 334 -23.46 -42.66 -4.03
CA GLY A 334 -23.22 -41.32 -3.50
C GLY A 334 -22.12 -40.53 -4.23
N PRO A 335 -21.59 -39.46 -3.63
CA PRO A 335 -20.64 -38.58 -4.30
C PRO A 335 -19.20 -39.09 -4.22
N TYR A 336 -18.37 -38.66 -5.17
CA TYR A 336 -16.92 -38.79 -5.09
C TYR A 336 -16.31 -37.79 -4.10
N ALA A 337 -16.93 -36.63 -3.94
CA ALA A 337 -16.45 -35.56 -3.08
C ALA A 337 -17.52 -34.98 -2.17
N VAL A 338 -17.14 -34.68 -0.93
CA VAL A 338 -17.93 -33.88 0.01
C VAL A 338 -17.16 -32.64 0.39
N ILE A 339 -17.78 -31.47 0.18
CA ILE A 339 -17.25 -30.18 0.58
C ILE A 339 -18.12 -29.63 1.70
N LEU A 340 -17.56 -29.53 2.90
CA LEU A 340 -18.21 -28.97 4.07
C LEU A 340 -17.86 -27.49 4.20
N ALA A 341 -18.90 -26.67 4.41
CA ALA A 341 -18.78 -25.26 4.75
C ALA A 341 -19.60 -24.93 6.01
N PRO A 342 -19.15 -24.03 6.89
CA PRO A 342 -19.81 -23.68 8.15
C PRO A 342 -21.18 -23.02 7.97
N THR A 343 -21.38 -22.26 6.88
CA THR A 343 -22.61 -21.49 6.67
C THR A 343 -23.27 -21.82 5.35
N ARG A 344 -24.57 -21.57 5.28
CA ARG A 344 -25.37 -21.71 4.06
C ARG A 344 -24.82 -20.81 2.95
N GLU A 345 -24.49 -19.57 3.29
CA GLU A 345 -24.01 -18.57 2.33
C GLU A 345 -22.70 -19.01 1.68
N LEU A 346 -21.73 -19.50 2.47
CA LEU A 346 -20.46 -19.98 1.93
C LEU A 346 -20.67 -21.24 1.08
N ALA A 347 -21.52 -22.16 1.53
CA ALA A 347 -21.85 -23.35 0.74
C ALA A 347 -22.48 -22.99 -0.62
N GLN A 348 -23.32 -21.96 -0.70
CA GLN A 348 -23.90 -21.47 -1.96
C GLN A 348 -22.84 -20.84 -2.87
N GLN A 349 -21.90 -20.07 -2.32
CA GLN A 349 -20.78 -19.52 -3.10
C GLN A 349 -19.92 -20.63 -3.72
N ILE A 350 -19.61 -21.65 -2.92
CA ILE A 350 -18.89 -22.84 -3.40
C ILE A 350 -19.73 -23.58 -4.45
N GLU A 351 -21.05 -23.68 -4.28
CA GLU A 351 -21.95 -24.32 -5.25
C GLU A 351 -21.94 -23.61 -6.60
N GLU A 352 -22.12 -22.30 -6.61
CA GLU A 352 -22.09 -21.48 -7.84
C GLU A 352 -20.77 -21.65 -8.59
N GLU A 353 -19.64 -21.57 -7.87
CA GLU A 353 -18.32 -21.75 -8.46
C GLU A 353 -18.10 -23.19 -8.93
N THR A 354 -18.56 -24.19 -8.17
CA THR A 354 -18.45 -25.61 -8.54
C THR A 354 -19.31 -25.92 -9.77
N ILE A 355 -20.51 -25.37 -9.89
CA ILE A 355 -21.37 -25.55 -11.08
C ILE A 355 -20.72 -24.93 -12.31
N LYS A 356 -20.10 -23.75 -12.16
CA LYS A 356 -19.40 -23.06 -13.26
C LYS A 356 -18.28 -23.92 -13.84
N PHE A 357 -17.52 -24.63 -12.99
CA PHE A 357 -16.47 -25.55 -13.41
C PHE A 357 -16.99 -26.94 -13.83
N GLY A 358 -17.96 -27.49 -13.10
CA GLY A 358 -18.43 -28.87 -13.24
C GLY A 358 -19.37 -29.09 -14.42
N LYS A 359 -20.29 -28.15 -14.68
CA LYS A 359 -21.30 -28.29 -15.75
C LYS A 359 -20.69 -28.46 -17.16
N PRO A 360 -19.64 -27.70 -17.57
CA PRO A 360 -18.94 -27.95 -18.83
C PRO A 360 -18.29 -29.33 -18.93
N LEU A 361 -17.98 -29.95 -17.79
CA LEU A 361 -17.32 -31.27 -17.69
C LEU A 361 -18.31 -32.42 -17.49
N GLY A 362 -19.62 -32.14 -17.45
CA GLY A 362 -20.65 -33.14 -17.17
C GLY A 362 -20.64 -33.65 -15.73
N ILE A 363 -20.13 -32.86 -14.78
CA ILE A 363 -20.05 -33.19 -13.35
C ILE A 363 -21.23 -32.55 -12.64
N ARG A 364 -22.02 -33.37 -11.94
CA ARG A 364 -23.22 -32.96 -11.21
C ARG A 364 -22.88 -32.62 -9.77
N THR A 365 -23.41 -31.50 -9.32
CA THR A 365 -23.21 -30.96 -7.97
C THR A 365 -24.56 -30.78 -7.29
N VAL A 366 -24.66 -31.17 -6.02
CA VAL A 366 -25.89 -31.00 -5.21
C VAL A 366 -25.55 -30.33 -3.88
N ALA A 367 -26.26 -29.25 -3.55
CA ALA A 367 -26.16 -28.61 -2.24
C ALA A 367 -27.13 -29.18 -1.19
N VAL A 368 -26.57 -29.59 -0.06
CA VAL A 368 -27.26 -30.13 1.11
C VAL A 368 -27.13 -29.13 2.27
N ILE A 369 -27.95 -28.08 2.21
CA ILE A 369 -27.86 -26.91 3.10
C ILE A 369 -29.21 -26.55 3.72
N GLY A 370 -29.21 -25.84 4.84
CA GLY A 370 -30.45 -25.39 5.49
C GLY A 370 -31.24 -24.38 4.65
N GLY A 371 -32.57 -24.37 4.80
CA GLY A 371 -33.47 -23.39 4.17
C GLY A 371 -33.78 -23.61 2.68
N ILE A 372 -33.55 -24.84 2.20
CA ILE A 372 -34.14 -25.39 0.97
C ILE A 372 -35.11 -26.50 1.39
N SER A 373 -36.20 -26.72 0.63
CA SER A 373 -37.16 -27.78 0.93
C SER A 373 -36.48 -29.14 0.99
N ARG A 374 -36.85 -29.95 2.00
CA ARG A 374 -36.35 -31.33 2.15
C ARG A 374 -36.74 -32.20 0.95
N GLU A 375 -37.89 -31.93 0.33
CA GLU A 375 -38.36 -32.66 -0.85
C GLU A 375 -37.49 -32.38 -2.08
N ASP A 376 -37.17 -31.11 -2.34
CA ASP A 376 -36.29 -30.72 -3.47
C ASP A 376 -34.88 -31.32 -3.30
N GLN A 377 -34.33 -31.24 -2.08
CA GLN A 377 -33.03 -31.88 -1.78
C GLN A 377 -33.08 -33.40 -1.93
N GLY A 378 -34.13 -34.04 -1.41
CA GLY A 378 -34.32 -35.48 -1.54
C GLY A 378 -34.46 -35.92 -2.99
N PHE A 379 -35.17 -35.16 -3.82
CA PHE A 379 -35.29 -35.42 -5.25
C PHE A 379 -33.94 -35.28 -5.97
N ARG A 380 -33.18 -34.21 -5.72
CA ARG A 380 -31.86 -34.01 -6.31
C ARG A 380 -30.86 -35.10 -5.92
N LEU A 381 -30.87 -35.54 -4.67
CA LEU A 381 -30.01 -36.62 -4.20
C LEU A 381 -30.32 -37.96 -4.90
N ARG A 382 -31.59 -38.23 -5.23
CA ARG A 382 -32.02 -39.42 -5.97
C ARG A 382 -31.59 -39.44 -7.44
N MET A 383 -31.20 -38.29 -8.01
CA MET A 383 -30.73 -38.21 -9.40
C MET A 383 -29.26 -38.62 -9.54
N GLY A 384 -28.57 -38.90 -8.43
CA GLY A 384 -27.13 -39.16 -8.38
C GLY A 384 -26.31 -37.89 -8.58
N CYS A 385 -25.17 -37.80 -7.88
CA CYS A 385 -24.24 -36.67 -8.02
C CYS A 385 -22.79 -37.11 -7.80
N GLU A 386 -21.87 -36.33 -8.36
CA GLU A 386 -20.44 -36.53 -8.18
C GLU A 386 -19.90 -35.71 -7.00
N ILE A 387 -20.46 -34.51 -6.77
CA ILE A 387 -20.02 -33.59 -5.71
C ILE A 387 -21.21 -33.19 -4.84
N VAL A 388 -21.06 -33.33 -3.53
CA VAL A 388 -21.99 -32.78 -2.53
C VAL A 388 -21.33 -31.62 -1.79
N ILE A 389 -22.04 -30.50 -1.70
CA ILE A 389 -21.63 -29.34 -0.90
C ILE A 389 -22.62 -29.20 0.24
N ALA A 390 -22.16 -29.14 1.49
CA ALA A 390 -23.06 -29.24 2.62
C ALA A 390 -22.63 -28.41 3.84
N THR A 391 -23.60 -28.08 4.68
CA THR A 391 -23.37 -27.60 6.05
C THR A 391 -23.39 -28.77 7.02
N PRO A 392 -22.52 -28.83 8.06
CA PRO A 392 -22.38 -29.99 8.95
C PRO A 392 -23.71 -30.53 9.51
N GLY A 393 -24.49 -29.66 10.15
CA GLY A 393 -25.79 -30.04 10.73
C GLY A 393 -26.84 -30.52 9.73
N ARG A 394 -26.74 -30.15 8.44
CA ARG A 394 -27.66 -30.67 7.41
C ARG A 394 -27.16 -31.99 6.82
N LEU A 395 -25.85 -32.16 6.68
CA LEU A 395 -25.27 -33.39 6.13
C LEU A 395 -25.48 -34.56 7.09
N ILE A 396 -25.26 -34.34 8.39
CA ILE A 396 -25.46 -35.37 9.42
C ILE A 396 -26.89 -35.91 9.41
N ASP A 397 -27.91 -35.04 9.35
CA ASP A 397 -29.32 -35.44 9.23
C ASP A 397 -29.55 -36.35 8.01
N VAL A 398 -28.94 -36.01 6.89
CA VAL A 398 -29.11 -36.74 5.62
C VAL A 398 -28.42 -38.10 5.68
N LEU A 399 -27.27 -38.20 6.34
CA LEU A 399 -26.53 -39.44 6.56
C LEU A 399 -27.23 -40.37 7.56
N GLU A 400 -27.70 -39.83 8.69
CA GLU A 400 -28.41 -40.59 9.73
C GLU A 400 -29.69 -41.23 9.20
N ASN A 401 -30.44 -40.49 8.36
CA ASN A 401 -31.65 -40.98 7.72
C ASN A 401 -31.39 -41.79 6.44
N ARG A 402 -30.12 -42.00 6.06
CA ARG A 402 -29.71 -42.73 4.84
C ARG A 402 -30.28 -42.17 3.53
N TYR A 403 -30.54 -40.87 3.47
CA TYR A 403 -30.88 -40.20 2.20
C TYR A 403 -29.65 -40.07 1.28
N LEU A 404 -28.46 -40.12 1.86
CA LEU A 404 -27.16 -40.12 1.17
C LEU A 404 -26.24 -41.14 1.86
N VAL A 405 -25.36 -41.76 1.08
CA VAL A 405 -24.26 -42.59 1.57
C VAL A 405 -22.93 -42.09 0.99
N LEU A 406 -21.82 -42.32 1.68
CA LEU A 406 -20.48 -41.88 1.26
C LEU A 406 -19.60 -43.04 0.79
N GLY A 407 -20.20 -44.05 0.16
CA GLY A 407 -19.55 -45.33 -0.17
C GLY A 407 -18.32 -45.18 -1.07
N ARG A 408 -18.36 -44.25 -2.03
CA ARG A 408 -17.25 -43.95 -2.96
C ARG A 408 -16.55 -42.60 -2.72
N CYS A 409 -16.78 -41.98 -1.57
CA CYS A 409 -16.20 -40.68 -1.26
C CYS A 409 -14.68 -40.79 -1.08
N THR A 410 -13.91 -40.17 -1.98
CA THR A 410 -12.43 -40.18 -2.01
C THR A 410 -11.84 -38.77 -1.90
N TYR A 411 -12.68 -37.76 -1.69
CA TYR A 411 -12.26 -36.37 -1.56
C TYR A 411 -13.09 -35.65 -0.50
N VAL A 412 -12.43 -35.14 0.52
CA VAL A 412 -13.07 -34.48 1.66
C VAL A 412 -12.51 -33.07 1.80
N VAL A 413 -13.37 -32.07 1.86
CA VAL A 413 -12.97 -30.68 2.06
C VAL A 413 -13.65 -30.11 3.28
N LEU A 414 -12.87 -29.48 4.16
CA LEU A 414 -13.35 -28.67 5.28
C LEU A 414 -12.96 -27.22 5.01
N ASP A 415 -13.87 -26.38 4.52
CA ASP A 415 -13.59 -24.96 4.26
C ASP A 415 -14.05 -24.08 5.43
N GLU A 416 -13.21 -23.13 5.86
CA GLU A 416 -13.40 -22.34 7.09
C GLU A 416 -13.58 -23.23 8.35
N ALA A 417 -12.63 -24.15 8.57
CA ALA A 417 -12.67 -25.09 9.68
C ALA A 417 -12.64 -24.41 11.06
N ASP A 418 -11.94 -23.29 11.20
CA ASP A 418 -11.98 -22.44 12.40
C ASP A 418 -13.40 -21.93 12.70
N ARG A 419 -14.10 -21.44 11.68
CA ARG A 419 -15.49 -21.00 11.85
C ARG A 419 -16.44 -22.14 12.18
N MET A 420 -16.19 -23.35 11.68
CA MET A 420 -16.98 -24.53 12.11
C MET A 420 -16.83 -24.79 13.62
N ILE A 421 -15.61 -24.63 14.14
CA ILE A 421 -15.35 -24.73 15.59
C ILE A 421 -16.07 -23.61 16.35
N ASP A 422 -15.96 -22.36 15.90
CA ASP A 422 -16.61 -21.22 16.55
C ASP A 422 -18.13 -21.37 16.64
N MET A 423 -18.72 -22.03 15.64
CA MET A 423 -20.15 -22.34 15.58
C MET A 423 -20.56 -23.58 16.39
N GLY A 424 -19.59 -24.27 17.01
CA GLY A 424 -19.82 -25.45 17.81
C GLY A 424 -20.03 -26.74 17.02
N PHE A 425 -19.67 -26.77 15.73
CA PHE A 425 -19.85 -27.95 14.86
C PHE A 425 -18.75 -29.01 15.01
N GLU A 426 -17.82 -28.89 15.98
CA GLU A 426 -16.77 -29.91 16.22
C GLU A 426 -17.37 -31.34 16.36
N PRO A 427 -18.43 -31.57 17.15
CA PRO A 427 -19.02 -32.90 17.29
C PRO A 427 -19.69 -33.39 16.00
N ASP A 428 -20.40 -32.52 15.29
CA ASP A 428 -21.08 -32.86 14.03
C ASP A 428 -20.08 -33.26 12.95
N VAL A 429 -18.99 -32.50 12.82
CA VAL A 429 -17.91 -32.80 11.88
C VAL A 429 -17.21 -34.09 12.25
N GLN A 430 -16.97 -34.38 13.54
CA GLN A 430 -16.42 -35.68 13.95
C GLN A 430 -17.35 -36.84 13.59
N LYS A 431 -18.66 -36.70 13.83
CA LYS A 431 -19.62 -37.75 13.51
C LYS A 431 -19.78 -37.97 12.00
N ILE A 432 -19.67 -36.93 11.18
CA ILE A 432 -19.63 -37.07 9.72
C ILE A 432 -18.43 -37.93 9.26
N LEU A 433 -17.27 -37.80 9.91
CA LEU A 433 -16.08 -38.58 9.58
C LEU A 433 -16.33 -40.09 9.73
N GLU A 434 -17.14 -40.49 10.71
CA GLU A 434 -17.49 -41.89 11.00
C GLU A 434 -18.28 -42.56 9.86
N TYR A 435 -18.99 -41.77 9.03
CA TYR A 435 -19.71 -42.27 7.86
C TYR A 435 -18.81 -42.47 6.63
N ILE A 436 -17.57 -41.97 6.66
CA ILE A 436 -16.64 -42.10 5.53
C ILE A 436 -15.88 -43.42 5.67
N PRO A 437 -15.79 -44.26 4.61
CA PRO A 437 -15.12 -45.55 4.68
C PRO A 437 -13.70 -45.46 5.24
N VAL A 438 -13.42 -46.15 6.34
CA VAL A 438 -12.10 -46.14 6.99
C VAL A 438 -11.01 -46.80 6.14
N THR A 439 -11.39 -47.72 5.26
CA THR A 439 -10.48 -48.53 4.43
C THR A 439 -9.79 -47.73 3.32
N ASN A 440 -10.33 -46.56 2.96
CA ASN A 440 -9.72 -45.70 1.93
C ASN A 440 -8.82 -44.61 2.52
N GLN A 441 -8.63 -44.54 3.83
CA GLN A 441 -7.72 -43.57 4.46
C GLN A 441 -6.27 -43.93 4.15
N LYS A 442 -5.42 -42.92 3.97
CA LYS A 442 -3.98 -43.12 3.79
C LYS A 442 -3.34 -43.80 5.01
N PRO A 443 -2.27 -44.58 4.82
CA PRO A 443 -1.45 -45.05 5.93
C PRO A 443 -0.82 -43.85 6.66
N ASP A 444 -0.67 -43.95 7.99
CA ASP A 444 -0.01 -42.92 8.79
C ASP A 444 1.51 -43.18 8.85
N THR A 445 2.15 -43.10 7.68
CA THR A 445 3.59 -43.35 7.49
C THR A 445 4.20 -42.25 6.62
N ASP A 446 5.53 -42.21 6.53
CA ASP A 446 6.23 -41.26 5.66
C ASP A 446 5.86 -41.43 4.16
N GLU A 447 5.27 -42.58 3.79
CA GLU A 447 4.77 -42.84 2.44
C GLU A 447 3.63 -41.89 2.05
N ALA A 448 2.85 -41.40 3.02
CA ALA A 448 1.74 -40.48 2.76
C ALA A 448 2.17 -39.09 2.28
N GLU A 449 3.47 -38.76 2.41
CA GLU A 449 4.05 -37.53 1.87
C GLU A 449 5.17 -37.80 0.85
N ASP A 450 5.38 -39.05 0.45
CA ASP A 450 6.34 -39.38 -0.62
C ASP A 450 5.73 -39.07 -2.00
N PRO A 451 6.32 -38.15 -2.78
CA PRO A 451 5.74 -37.70 -4.05
C PRO A 451 5.53 -38.84 -5.06
N GLU A 452 6.47 -39.78 -5.19
CA GLU A 452 6.39 -40.81 -6.23
C GLU A 452 5.27 -41.79 -5.94
N LYS A 453 5.20 -42.29 -4.70
CA LYS A 453 4.13 -43.20 -4.27
C LYS A 453 2.76 -42.54 -4.35
N MET A 454 2.67 -41.29 -3.93
CA MET A 454 1.40 -40.59 -3.84
C MET A 454 0.90 -40.11 -5.22
N THR A 455 1.79 -39.75 -6.15
CA THR A 455 1.44 -39.53 -7.57
C THR A 455 0.94 -40.82 -8.22
N LEU A 456 1.64 -41.94 -8.06
CA LEU A 456 1.17 -43.24 -8.57
C LEU A 456 -0.20 -43.63 -7.97
N ASN A 457 -0.42 -43.31 -6.69
CA ASN A 457 -1.71 -43.51 -6.05
C ASN A 457 -2.79 -42.60 -6.65
N PHE A 458 -2.51 -41.34 -6.99
CA PHE A 458 -3.46 -40.47 -7.70
C PHE A 458 -3.86 -41.06 -9.06
N GLU A 459 -2.87 -41.55 -9.81
CA GLU A 459 -3.03 -42.16 -11.14
C GLU A 459 -3.71 -43.53 -11.10
N SER A 460 -3.78 -44.19 -9.93
CA SER A 460 -4.50 -45.46 -9.75
C SER A 460 -6.02 -45.37 -9.93
N GLY A 461 -6.53 -44.17 -10.26
CA GLY A 461 -7.92 -43.95 -10.63
C GLY A 461 -8.87 -44.24 -9.47
N LYS A 462 -9.82 -45.15 -9.68
CA LYS A 462 -10.91 -45.46 -8.74
C LYS A 462 -10.42 -45.93 -7.37
N HIS A 463 -9.24 -46.53 -7.29
CA HIS A 463 -8.72 -47.18 -6.08
C HIS A 463 -7.77 -46.33 -5.25
N LYS A 464 -7.64 -45.03 -5.58
CA LYS A 464 -6.78 -44.12 -4.81
C LYS A 464 -7.25 -43.97 -3.37
N TYR A 465 -6.32 -43.63 -2.48
CA TYR A 465 -6.69 -43.23 -1.13
C TYR A 465 -7.52 -41.94 -1.15
N ARG A 466 -8.38 -41.78 -0.15
CA ARG A 466 -9.05 -40.53 0.17
C ARG A 466 -8.02 -39.43 0.37
N GLN A 467 -8.30 -38.27 -0.19
CA GLN A 467 -7.57 -37.03 0.07
C GLN A 467 -8.43 -36.06 0.83
N THR A 468 -7.83 -35.46 1.85
CA THR A 468 -8.51 -34.48 2.70
C THR A 468 -7.83 -33.13 2.61
N VAL A 469 -8.63 -32.09 2.39
CA VAL A 469 -8.18 -30.71 2.33
C VAL A 469 -8.90 -29.91 3.40
N MET A 470 -8.15 -29.20 4.23
CA MET A 470 -8.68 -28.31 5.25
C MET A 470 -8.24 -26.88 4.93
N PHE A 471 -9.19 -25.96 4.79
CA PHE A 471 -8.91 -24.53 4.72
C PHE A 471 -9.36 -23.82 5.99
N THR A 472 -8.50 -22.93 6.47
CA THR A 472 -8.75 -22.18 7.70
C THR A 472 -8.00 -20.85 7.65
N ALA A 473 -8.47 -19.82 8.35
CA ALA A 473 -7.69 -18.59 8.50
C ALA A 473 -6.73 -18.71 9.70
N THR A 474 -7.14 -19.47 10.72
CA THR A 474 -6.43 -19.62 11.99
C THR A 474 -6.21 -21.09 12.37
N MET A 475 -5.26 -21.36 13.27
CA MET A 475 -4.95 -22.72 13.75
C MET A 475 -5.08 -22.81 15.29
N PRO A 476 -6.28 -22.64 15.87
CA PRO A 476 -6.48 -22.90 17.29
C PRO A 476 -6.40 -24.41 17.59
N PRO A 477 -6.17 -24.83 18.86
CA PRO A 477 -6.01 -26.25 19.22
C PRO A 477 -7.17 -27.16 18.78
N ALA A 478 -8.38 -26.62 18.68
CA ALA A 478 -9.55 -27.37 18.20
C ALA A 478 -9.47 -27.71 16.71
N VAL A 479 -9.02 -26.76 15.88
CA VAL A 479 -8.76 -27.01 14.45
C VAL A 479 -7.61 -27.99 14.28
N GLU A 480 -6.57 -27.92 15.13
CA GLU A 480 -5.50 -28.92 15.13
C GLU A 480 -5.99 -30.33 15.48
N ARG A 481 -6.93 -30.47 16.43
CA ARG A 481 -7.56 -31.76 16.73
C ARG A 481 -8.33 -32.30 15.53
N LEU A 482 -9.16 -31.45 14.89
CA LEU A 482 -9.83 -31.85 13.64
C LEU A 482 -8.83 -32.28 12.58
N ALA A 483 -7.72 -31.54 12.45
CA ALA A 483 -6.69 -31.84 11.46
C ALA A 483 -6.04 -33.21 11.69
N ARG A 484 -5.74 -33.56 12.95
CA ARG A 484 -5.20 -34.88 13.31
C ARG A 484 -6.16 -36.03 13.00
N SER A 485 -7.46 -35.82 13.20
CA SER A 485 -8.46 -36.86 12.91
C SER A 485 -8.62 -37.08 11.41
N TYR A 486 -8.79 -35.99 10.65
CA TYR A 486 -9.16 -36.01 9.24
C TYR A 486 -8.00 -36.24 8.27
N LEU A 487 -6.82 -35.70 8.56
CA LEU A 487 -5.69 -35.66 7.62
C LEU A 487 -4.58 -36.66 8.03
N ARG A 488 -3.75 -37.03 7.05
CA ARG A 488 -2.53 -37.84 7.24
C ARG A 488 -1.36 -37.14 6.57
N ARG A 489 -0.31 -36.86 7.34
CA ARG A 489 0.92 -36.15 6.92
C ARG A 489 0.63 -34.97 5.95
N PRO A 490 -0.24 -34.02 6.32
CA PRO A 490 -0.66 -32.99 5.39
C PRO A 490 0.46 -32.00 5.10
N ALA A 491 0.54 -31.55 3.85
CA ALA A 491 1.31 -30.36 3.51
C ALA A 491 0.53 -29.11 3.94
N VAL A 492 1.21 -28.15 4.57
CA VAL A 492 0.60 -26.89 4.96
C VAL A 492 1.02 -25.81 3.97
N VAL A 493 0.06 -25.04 3.45
CA VAL A 493 0.30 -23.92 2.54
C VAL A 493 -0.28 -22.65 3.16
N TYR A 494 0.59 -21.73 3.57
CA TYR A 494 0.24 -20.42 4.12
C TYR A 494 0.41 -19.35 3.06
N ILE A 495 -0.58 -18.46 2.92
CA ILE A 495 -0.53 -17.33 2.00
C ILE A 495 -0.54 -15.99 2.75
N GLY A 496 0.40 -15.11 2.40
CA GLY A 496 0.61 -13.80 3.01
C GLY A 496 1.53 -13.83 4.24
N SER A 497 1.92 -12.65 4.70
CA SER A 497 2.25 -12.45 6.12
C SER A 497 0.97 -12.74 6.90
N ALA A 498 0.91 -13.92 7.51
CA ALA A 498 -0.25 -14.52 8.15
C ALA A 498 -1.27 -13.49 8.69
N GLY A 499 -2.49 -13.46 8.15
CA GLY A 499 -3.74 -13.13 8.87
C GLY A 499 -3.80 -11.87 9.75
N LYS A 500 -2.94 -10.87 9.55
CA LYS A 500 -2.88 -9.67 10.41
C LYS A 500 -3.22 -8.36 9.68
N PRO A 501 -4.47 -8.16 9.21
CA PRO A 501 -4.93 -6.87 8.72
C PRO A 501 -4.57 -5.67 9.59
N HIS A 502 -4.49 -5.83 10.92
CA HIS A 502 -4.14 -4.75 11.83
C HIS A 502 -2.75 -4.17 11.59
N GLU A 503 -1.77 -4.94 11.10
CA GLU A 503 -0.43 -4.43 10.82
C GLU A 503 -0.40 -3.43 9.64
N ARG A 504 -1.35 -3.54 8.71
CA ARG A 504 -1.37 -2.79 7.43
C ARG A 504 -2.50 -1.77 7.28
N VAL A 505 -3.46 -1.76 8.20
CA VAL A 505 -4.60 -0.83 8.20
C VAL A 505 -4.36 0.27 9.22
N GLU A 506 -4.55 1.53 8.84
CA GLU A 506 -4.48 2.67 9.76
C GLU A 506 -5.69 2.63 10.69
N GLN A 507 -5.45 2.39 11.97
CA GLN A 507 -6.49 2.27 12.99
C GLN A 507 -6.57 3.55 13.83
N LYS A 508 -7.77 4.13 13.92
CA LYS A 508 -8.10 5.30 14.74
C LYS A 508 -9.16 4.93 15.75
N VAL A 509 -8.88 5.20 17.03
CA VAL A 509 -9.80 4.90 18.13
C VAL A 509 -10.24 6.20 18.81
N ILE A 510 -11.51 6.29 19.15
CA ILE A 510 -12.09 7.43 19.86
C ILE A 510 -12.91 6.88 21.04
N LEU A 511 -12.49 7.20 22.26
CA LEU A 511 -13.24 6.85 23.48
C LEU A 511 -14.38 7.86 23.65
N MET A 512 -15.58 7.37 23.87
CA MET A 512 -16.77 8.21 24.04
C MET A 512 -17.87 7.51 24.83
N SER A 513 -18.94 8.23 25.13
CA SER A 513 -20.19 7.65 25.63
C SER A 513 -21.13 7.25 24.49
N GLU A 514 -22.05 6.31 24.75
CA GLU A 514 -22.98 5.79 23.74
C GLU A 514 -23.81 6.89 23.05
N GLY A 515 -24.20 7.94 23.80
CA GLY A 515 -24.98 9.07 23.28
C GLY A 515 -24.22 9.94 22.27
N GLU A 516 -22.88 9.89 22.26
CA GLU A 516 -22.04 10.75 21.42
C GLU A 516 -21.74 10.14 20.04
N LYS A 517 -21.85 8.81 19.90
CA LYS A 517 -21.52 8.06 18.67
C LYS A 517 -22.20 8.64 17.43
N ARG A 518 -23.50 8.97 17.52
CA ARG A 518 -24.27 9.49 16.38
C ARG A 518 -23.75 10.86 15.91
N LYS A 519 -23.46 11.76 16.85
CA LYS A 519 -22.92 13.09 16.53
C LYS A 519 -21.51 12.97 15.96
N LYS A 520 -20.69 12.07 16.50
CA LYS A 520 -19.33 11.85 16.02
C LYS A 520 -19.29 11.23 14.63
N LEU A 521 -20.14 10.25 14.35
CA LEU A 521 -20.29 9.67 13.01
C LEU A 521 -20.60 10.76 11.98
N LEU A 522 -21.54 11.66 12.30
CA LEU A 522 -21.91 12.74 11.40
C LEU A 522 -20.77 13.72 11.13
N GLU A 523 -20.02 14.08 12.17
CA GLU A 523 -18.83 14.92 12.04
C GLU A 523 -17.80 14.28 11.09
N VAL A 524 -17.61 12.96 11.19
CA VAL A 524 -16.70 12.19 10.32
C VAL A 524 -17.21 12.21 8.88
N LEU A 525 -18.50 11.91 8.66
CA LEU A 525 -19.09 11.90 7.31
C LEU A 525 -19.13 13.29 6.66
N SER A 526 -19.27 14.37 7.45
CA SER A 526 -19.31 15.75 6.94
C SER A 526 -17.96 16.25 6.42
N ARG A 527 -16.85 15.61 6.82
CA ARG A 527 -15.51 15.95 6.33
C ARG A 527 -15.25 15.42 4.91
N GLY A 528 -16.18 14.64 4.37
CA GLY A 528 -16.04 13.94 3.10
C GLY A 528 -15.35 12.58 3.27
N PHE A 529 -15.72 11.63 2.42
CA PHE A 529 -15.14 10.29 2.36
C PHE A 529 -15.16 9.79 0.90
N GLU A 530 -14.29 8.84 0.58
CA GLU A 530 -14.24 8.20 -0.75
C GLU A 530 -15.22 7.01 -0.74
N PRO A 531 -16.34 7.03 -1.47
CA PRO A 531 -17.24 5.88 -1.51
C PRO A 531 -16.60 4.70 -2.26
N PRO A 532 -16.89 3.44 -1.89
CA PRO A 532 -17.81 3.04 -0.82
C PRO A 532 -17.13 2.98 0.56
N ILE A 533 -17.91 3.18 1.63
CA ILE A 533 -17.51 2.95 3.03
C ILE A 533 -18.40 1.92 3.73
N ILE A 534 -17.88 1.26 4.77
CA ILE A 534 -18.66 0.31 5.59
C ILE A 534 -18.76 0.82 7.04
N ILE A 535 -19.97 0.80 7.59
CA ILE A 535 -20.24 1.07 9.00
C ILE A 535 -20.74 -0.20 9.67
N PHE A 536 -19.97 -0.72 10.64
CA PHE A 536 -20.32 -1.91 11.40
C PHE A 536 -21.06 -1.57 12.69
N VAL A 537 -22.14 -2.32 12.94
CA VAL A 537 -22.94 -2.30 14.17
C VAL A 537 -23.15 -3.72 14.67
N ASN A 538 -23.36 -3.89 15.97
CA ASN A 538 -23.44 -5.24 16.55
C ASN A 538 -24.83 -5.88 16.38
N GLN A 539 -25.90 -5.09 16.31
CA GLN A 539 -27.28 -5.59 16.28
C GLN A 539 -28.03 -5.24 14.99
N LYS A 540 -28.87 -6.17 14.52
CA LYS A 540 -29.71 -5.99 13.31
C LYS A 540 -30.61 -4.75 13.39
N LYS A 541 -31.26 -4.52 14.55
CA LYS A 541 -32.11 -3.34 14.76
C LYS A 541 -31.33 -2.03 14.65
N GLY A 542 -30.10 -2.01 15.20
CA GLY A 542 -29.21 -0.86 15.09
C GLY A 542 -28.84 -0.53 13.65
N CYS A 543 -28.64 -1.57 12.82
CA CYS A 543 -28.34 -1.43 11.39
C CYS A 543 -29.44 -0.66 10.64
N ASP A 544 -30.70 -1.06 10.82
CA ASP A 544 -31.83 -0.42 10.14
C ASP A 544 -32.10 1.00 10.64
N VAL A 545 -31.99 1.24 11.95
CA VAL A 545 -32.21 2.57 12.54
C VAL A 545 -31.12 3.54 12.11
N LEU A 546 -29.86 3.10 12.10
CA LEU A 546 -28.73 3.94 11.71
C LEU A 546 -28.79 4.30 10.23
N ALA A 547 -29.04 3.34 9.35
CA ALA A 547 -29.17 3.62 7.92
C ALA A 547 -30.33 4.56 7.60
N LYS A 548 -31.51 4.37 8.22
CA LYS A 548 -32.63 5.30 8.07
C LYS A 548 -32.27 6.72 8.55
N SER A 549 -31.48 6.83 9.62
CA SER A 549 -30.99 8.14 10.05
C SER A 549 -30.06 8.76 9.02
N LEU A 550 -29.16 8.00 8.41
CA LEU A 550 -28.23 8.48 7.39
C LEU A 550 -28.98 8.93 6.13
N GLU A 551 -29.99 8.19 5.68
CA GLU A 551 -30.85 8.57 4.55
C GLU A 551 -31.62 9.87 4.84
N LYS A 552 -32.15 10.05 6.05
CA LYS A 552 -32.80 11.31 6.46
C LYS A 552 -31.86 12.52 6.42
N MET A 553 -30.56 12.30 6.54
CA MET A 553 -29.54 13.34 6.51
C MET A 553 -28.93 13.52 5.11
N GLY A 554 -29.52 12.88 4.10
CA GLY A 554 -29.13 13.02 2.70
C GLY A 554 -28.01 12.08 2.24
N TYR A 555 -27.62 11.09 3.06
CA TYR A 555 -26.61 10.11 2.65
C TYR A 555 -27.25 8.88 1.99
N ASN A 556 -26.60 8.38 0.93
CA ASN A 556 -27.04 7.20 0.19
C ASN A 556 -26.62 5.92 0.92
N ALA A 557 -27.37 5.52 1.95
CA ALA A 557 -27.07 4.32 2.75
C ALA A 557 -27.81 3.06 2.27
N CYS A 558 -27.19 1.90 2.47
CA CYS A 558 -27.79 0.57 2.32
C CYS A 558 -27.62 -0.23 3.61
N THR A 559 -28.51 -1.18 3.87
CA THR A 559 -28.43 -2.07 5.04
C THR A 559 -28.17 -3.51 4.66
N LEU A 560 -27.33 -4.17 5.45
CA LEU A 560 -27.01 -5.57 5.24
C LEU A 560 -26.81 -6.31 6.57
N HIS A 561 -27.77 -7.16 6.89
CA HIS A 561 -27.77 -7.97 8.12
C HIS A 561 -28.46 -9.31 7.85
N GLY A 562 -28.29 -10.28 8.76
CA GLY A 562 -28.86 -11.63 8.61
C GLY A 562 -30.40 -11.73 8.68
N GLY A 563 -31.13 -10.63 8.53
CA GLY A 563 -32.59 -10.60 8.35
C GLY A 563 -33.01 -10.18 6.93
N LYS A 564 -32.07 -9.74 6.09
CA LYS A 564 -32.31 -9.43 4.68
C LYS A 564 -32.30 -10.71 3.85
N GLY A 565 -33.26 -10.84 2.94
CA GLY A 565 -33.31 -11.92 1.95
C GLY A 565 -32.18 -11.81 0.92
N GLN A 566 -31.89 -12.89 0.20
CA GLN A 566 -30.75 -12.97 -0.73
C GLN A 566 -30.82 -11.91 -1.85
N GLU A 567 -31.97 -11.77 -2.50
CA GLU A 567 -32.19 -10.77 -3.55
C GLU A 567 -31.94 -9.33 -3.06
N GLN A 568 -32.37 -9.01 -1.83
CA GLN A 568 -32.11 -7.71 -1.20
C GLN A 568 -30.63 -7.50 -0.89
N ARG A 569 -29.90 -8.57 -0.51
CA ARG A 569 -28.46 -8.51 -0.28
C ARG A 569 -27.75 -8.21 -1.61
N GLU A 570 -28.01 -8.97 -2.66
CA GLU A 570 -27.42 -8.77 -3.98
C GLU A 570 -27.73 -7.39 -4.55
N PHE A 571 -28.97 -6.91 -4.40
CA PHE A 571 -29.36 -5.56 -4.80
C PHE A 571 -28.57 -4.47 -4.05
N ALA A 572 -28.39 -4.60 -2.74
CA ALA A 572 -27.60 -3.65 -1.96
C ALA A 572 -26.12 -3.65 -2.39
N LEU A 573 -25.55 -4.83 -2.65
CA LEU A 573 -24.17 -4.98 -3.10
C LEU A 573 -23.96 -4.43 -4.52
N SER A 574 -24.89 -4.68 -5.43
CA SER A 574 -24.85 -4.18 -6.81
C SER A 574 -24.90 -2.66 -6.84
N ASN A 575 -25.78 -2.04 -6.05
CA ASN A 575 -25.88 -0.57 -5.98
C ASN A 575 -24.63 0.08 -5.36
N LEU A 576 -24.00 -0.59 -4.39
CA LEU A 576 -22.74 -0.13 -3.81
C LEU A 576 -21.61 -0.21 -4.84
N LYS A 577 -21.51 -1.33 -5.60
CA LYS A 577 -20.51 -1.50 -6.67
C LYS A 577 -20.72 -0.55 -7.85
N ALA A 578 -21.98 -0.22 -8.17
CA ALA A 578 -22.33 0.72 -9.22
C ALA A 578 -22.16 2.20 -8.82
N GLY A 579 -21.84 2.50 -7.55
CA GLY A 579 -21.74 3.86 -7.03
C GLY A 579 -23.08 4.58 -6.85
N ALA A 580 -24.21 3.86 -6.89
CA ALA A 580 -25.53 4.41 -6.59
C ALA A 580 -25.75 4.62 -5.08
N LYS A 581 -25.01 3.87 -4.26
CA LYS A 581 -25.03 3.94 -2.80
C LYS A 581 -23.60 4.09 -2.30
N ASP A 582 -23.42 4.96 -1.31
CA ASP A 582 -22.09 5.39 -0.84
C ASP A 582 -21.69 4.72 0.48
N ILE A 583 -22.68 4.34 1.29
CA ILE A 583 -22.49 3.83 2.66
C ILE A 583 -23.19 2.49 2.82
N LEU A 584 -22.46 1.47 3.26
CA LEU A 584 -23.02 0.19 3.67
C LEU A 584 -23.03 0.09 5.20
N VAL A 585 -24.22 0.00 5.81
CA VAL A 585 -24.36 -0.34 7.23
C VAL A 585 -24.57 -1.83 7.39
N ALA A 586 -23.73 -2.50 8.18
CA ALA A 586 -23.73 -3.96 8.29
C ALA A 586 -23.46 -4.52 9.69
N THR A 587 -23.87 -5.77 9.91
CA THR A 587 -23.53 -6.58 11.10
C THR A 587 -22.49 -7.65 10.78
N ASP A 588 -21.72 -8.15 11.75
CA ASP A 588 -20.65 -9.16 11.56
C ASP A 588 -21.08 -10.39 10.77
N VAL A 589 -22.25 -10.94 11.09
CA VAL A 589 -22.79 -12.16 10.48
C VAL A 589 -23.00 -11.99 8.98
N ALA A 590 -23.34 -10.78 8.54
CA ALA A 590 -23.60 -10.49 7.14
C ALA A 590 -22.36 -9.92 6.44
N GLY A 591 -21.47 -9.21 7.12
CA GLY A 591 -20.22 -8.70 6.54
C GLY A 591 -19.15 -9.78 6.29
N ARG A 592 -19.20 -10.89 7.02
CA ARG A 592 -18.30 -12.04 6.83
C ARG A 592 -18.71 -12.86 5.61
N GLY A 593 -17.84 -12.94 4.61
CA GLY A 593 -18.06 -13.72 3.38
C GLY A 593 -18.69 -12.93 2.23
N ILE A 594 -18.88 -11.62 2.38
CA ILE A 594 -19.28 -10.76 1.27
C ILE A 594 -18.05 -10.29 0.50
N ASP A 595 -18.09 -10.49 -0.81
CA ASP A 595 -17.08 -10.05 -1.76
C ASP A 595 -17.26 -8.56 -2.14
N ILE A 596 -17.17 -7.69 -1.12
CA ILE A 596 -16.88 -6.27 -1.28
C ILE A 596 -15.44 -6.09 -0.85
N GLN A 597 -14.55 -6.06 -1.84
CA GLN A 597 -13.13 -5.78 -1.64
C GLN A 597 -12.91 -4.27 -1.90
N ASP A 598 -11.89 -3.71 -1.26
CA ASP A 598 -11.34 -2.36 -1.51
C ASP A 598 -12.23 -1.17 -1.11
N VAL A 599 -12.78 -1.22 0.09
CA VAL A 599 -13.46 -0.09 0.74
C VAL A 599 -12.42 0.92 1.23
N SER A 600 -12.65 2.21 1.04
CA SER A 600 -11.69 3.25 1.47
C SER A 600 -11.58 3.37 2.99
N MET A 601 -12.71 3.23 3.70
CA MET A 601 -12.84 3.43 5.13
C MET A 601 -13.84 2.47 5.77
N VAL A 602 -13.45 1.92 6.92
CA VAL A 602 -14.30 1.12 7.79
C VAL A 602 -14.56 1.90 9.08
N ILE A 603 -15.83 2.04 9.47
CA ILE A 603 -16.22 2.65 10.74
C ILE A 603 -16.87 1.58 11.63
N ASN A 604 -16.21 1.21 12.71
CA ASN A 604 -16.81 0.43 13.79
C ASN A 604 -17.61 1.38 14.68
N TYR A 605 -18.90 1.57 14.33
CA TYR A 605 -19.83 2.36 15.13
C TYR A 605 -20.06 1.73 16.49
N ASP A 606 -20.18 0.39 16.50
CA ASP A 606 -20.05 -0.43 17.70
C ASP A 606 -18.77 -1.24 17.61
N MET A 607 -17.98 -1.30 18.68
CA MET A 607 -16.83 -2.21 18.75
C MET A 607 -17.28 -3.67 18.71
N ALA A 608 -16.49 -4.52 18.05
CA ALA A 608 -16.74 -5.95 17.99
C ALA A 608 -16.59 -6.59 19.38
N LYS A 609 -17.28 -7.72 19.61
CA LYS A 609 -17.28 -8.39 20.92
C LYS A 609 -16.01 -9.19 21.22
N ASN A 610 -15.24 -9.51 20.18
CA ASN A 610 -13.94 -10.15 20.27
C ASN A 610 -12.98 -9.47 19.25
N ILE A 611 -11.68 -9.76 19.35
CA ILE A 611 -10.67 -9.10 18.52
C ILE A 611 -10.61 -9.69 17.10
N GLU A 612 -10.99 -10.95 16.93
CA GLU A 612 -11.01 -11.66 15.66
C GLU A 612 -12.05 -11.05 14.71
N ASP A 613 -13.26 -10.77 15.23
CA ASP A 613 -14.30 -10.01 14.54
C ASP A 613 -13.80 -8.62 14.14
N TYR A 614 -13.11 -7.91 15.04
CA TYR A 614 -12.52 -6.62 14.73
C TYR A 614 -11.51 -6.69 13.58
N ILE A 615 -10.58 -7.65 13.62
CA ILE A 615 -9.58 -7.87 12.56
C ILE A 615 -10.25 -8.15 11.22
N HIS A 616 -11.31 -8.97 11.21
CA HIS A 616 -12.10 -9.26 10.01
C HIS A 616 -12.85 -8.03 9.46
N ARG A 617 -13.34 -7.13 10.32
CA ARG A 617 -13.98 -5.87 9.90
C ARG A 617 -12.99 -4.94 9.24
N ILE A 618 -11.86 -4.65 9.90
CA ILE A 618 -10.84 -3.74 9.36
C ILE A 618 -10.15 -4.32 8.13
N GLY A 619 -10.09 -5.65 8.02
CA GLY A 619 -9.59 -6.35 6.83
C GLY A 619 -10.44 -6.18 5.57
N ARG A 620 -11.59 -5.48 5.65
CA ARG A 620 -12.39 -5.04 4.49
C ARG A 620 -11.81 -3.80 3.79
N THR A 621 -10.85 -3.14 4.43
CA THR A 621 -10.05 -2.05 3.84
C THR A 621 -8.57 -2.44 3.82
N GLY A 622 -7.73 -1.66 3.11
CA GLY A 622 -6.28 -1.86 3.11
C GLY A 622 -5.77 -3.03 2.27
N ARG A 623 -6.50 -3.45 1.22
CA ARG A 623 -6.05 -4.41 0.21
C ARG A 623 -5.68 -3.65 -1.08
N ALA A 624 -4.75 -4.19 -1.88
CA ALA A 624 -4.21 -3.58 -3.11
C ALA A 624 -3.35 -2.29 -2.95
N GLY A 625 -2.65 -2.10 -1.83
CA GLY A 625 -1.57 -1.10 -1.70
C GLY A 625 -2.01 0.30 -1.23
N LYS A 626 -3.31 0.56 -1.05
CA LYS A 626 -3.80 1.74 -0.32
C LYS A 626 -3.82 1.43 1.19
N SER A 627 -3.30 2.33 2.03
CA SER A 627 -3.47 2.24 3.49
C SER A 627 -4.92 2.60 3.81
N GLY A 628 -5.75 1.57 4.01
CA GLY A 628 -7.14 1.73 4.43
C GLY A 628 -7.26 2.36 5.82
N VAL A 629 -8.34 3.09 6.10
CA VAL A 629 -8.58 3.69 7.43
C VAL A 629 -9.71 2.95 8.16
N ALA A 630 -9.45 2.50 9.38
CA ALA A 630 -10.44 1.93 10.27
C ALA A 630 -10.66 2.84 11.50
N MET A 631 -11.84 3.45 11.60
CA MET A 631 -12.21 4.28 12.76
C MET A 631 -13.11 3.50 13.71
N THR A 632 -12.81 3.51 15.00
CA THR A 632 -13.52 2.71 16.02
C THR A 632 -13.98 3.57 17.17
N PHE A 633 -15.27 3.49 17.49
CA PHE A 633 -15.84 4.11 18.67
C PHE A 633 -15.81 3.11 19.82
N LEU A 634 -15.14 3.47 20.91
CA LEU A 634 -15.07 2.67 22.13
C LEU A 634 -15.89 3.30 23.24
N THR A 635 -16.63 2.46 23.94
CA THR A 635 -17.33 2.84 25.17
C THR A 635 -16.88 1.95 26.33
N LYS A 636 -17.34 2.26 27.55
CA LYS A 636 -17.05 1.47 28.76
C LYS A 636 -17.58 0.03 28.68
N GLU A 637 -18.62 -0.20 27.88
CA GLU A 637 -19.21 -1.52 27.63
C GLU A 637 -18.27 -2.45 26.83
N ASP A 638 -17.24 -1.90 26.20
CA ASP A 638 -16.26 -2.64 25.39
C ASP A 638 -14.94 -2.91 26.13
N SER A 639 -14.89 -2.66 27.44
CA SER A 639 -13.70 -2.85 28.29
C SER A 639 -13.07 -4.24 28.17
N SER A 640 -13.86 -5.28 27.89
CA SER A 640 -13.37 -6.65 27.71
C SER A 640 -12.47 -6.85 26.50
N VAL A 641 -12.44 -5.93 25.53
CA VAL A 641 -11.57 -6.04 24.32
C VAL A 641 -10.46 -4.98 24.29
N PHE A 642 -10.38 -4.12 25.32
CA PHE A 642 -9.43 -2.99 25.33
C PHE A 642 -7.96 -3.45 25.28
N TYR A 643 -7.61 -4.51 26.02
CA TYR A 643 -6.26 -5.04 26.03
C TYR A 643 -5.84 -5.56 24.65
N ASP A 644 -6.68 -6.40 24.03
CA ASP A 644 -6.36 -7.02 22.75
C ASP A 644 -6.38 -5.98 21.62
N LEU A 645 -7.32 -5.03 21.65
CA LEU A 645 -7.35 -3.90 20.72
C LEU A 645 -6.11 -3.00 20.86
N LYS A 646 -5.66 -2.72 22.09
CA LYS A 646 -4.40 -2.01 22.32
C LYS A 646 -3.23 -2.74 21.69
N GLN A 647 -3.11 -4.06 21.86
CA GLN A 647 -2.04 -4.85 21.22
C GLN A 647 -2.13 -4.77 19.69
N ALA A 648 -3.32 -4.92 19.11
CA ALA A 648 -3.53 -4.84 17.66
C ALA A 648 -3.09 -3.48 17.07
N ILE A 649 -3.30 -2.37 17.79
CA ILE A 649 -2.88 -1.04 17.31
C ILE A 649 -1.39 -0.82 17.56
N LEU A 650 -0.81 -1.33 18.66
CA LEU A 650 0.63 -1.23 18.93
C LEU A 650 1.48 -2.07 17.97
N GLU A 651 0.95 -3.20 17.50
CA GLU A 651 1.58 -4.02 16.46
C GLU A 651 1.51 -3.36 15.06
N SER A 652 0.70 -2.30 14.90
CA SER A 652 0.48 -1.63 13.62
C SER A 652 1.45 -0.48 13.38
N PRO A 653 2.46 -0.62 12.49
CA PRO A 653 3.41 0.46 12.19
C PRO A 653 2.76 1.67 11.51
N VAL A 654 1.60 1.49 10.88
CA VAL A 654 0.85 2.57 10.21
C VAL A 654 -0.13 3.28 11.13
N SER A 655 -0.30 2.81 12.38
CA SER A 655 -1.26 3.36 13.33
C SER A 655 -0.56 4.02 14.52
N THR A 656 -1.17 5.07 15.06
CA THR A 656 -0.75 5.64 16.34
C THR A 656 -1.74 5.23 17.42
N CYS A 657 -1.32 4.45 18.41
CA CYS A 657 -2.18 4.11 19.53
C CYS A 657 -2.49 5.37 20.35
N PRO A 658 -3.78 5.74 20.54
CA PRO A 658 -4.10 6.89 21.35
C PRO A 658 -3.71 6.65 22.81
N PRO A 659 -3.14 7.65 23.51
CA PRO A 659 -2.73 7.52 24.90
C PRO A 659 -3.91 7.19 25.81
N GLU A 660 -5.12 7.62 25.44
CA GLU A 660 -6.37 7.33 26.13
C GLU A 660 -6.65 5.83 26.24
N LEU A 661 -6.40 5.05 25.17
CA LEU A 661 -6.52 3.59 25.19
C LEU A 661 -5.26 2.93 25.78
N ALA A 662 -4.07 3.38 25.38
CA ALA A 662 -2.82 2.78 25.81
C ALA A 662 -2.65 2.78 27.34
N ASN A 663 -3.11 3.85 28.00
CA ASN A 663 -3.03 4.06 29.44
C ASN A 663 -4.34 3.76 30.17
N HIS A 664 -5.38 3.29 29.48
CA HIS A 664 -6.67 2.98 30.12
C HIS A 664 -6.50 1.84 31.15
N PRO A 665 -7.11 1.92 32.35
CA PRO A 665 -7.01 0.86 33.36
C PRO A 665 -7.39 -0.53 32.84
N ASP A 666 -8.49 -0.60 32.10
CA ASP A 666 -9.00 -1.86 31.52
C ASP A 666 -8.18 -2.40 30.33
N ALA A 667 -7.21 -1.62 29.83
CA ALA A 667 -6.32 -2.03 28.73
C ALA A 667 -4.95 -2.55 29.21
N GLN A 668 -4.73 -2.68 30.53
CA GLN A 668 -3.41 -3.06 31.07
C GLN A 668 -3.22 -4.58 31.23
N HIS A 669 -4.31 -5.32 31.41
CA HIS A 669 -4.28 -6.76 31.68
C HIS A 669 -5.21 -7.51 30.75
N LYS A 670 -4.86 -8.77 30.46
CA LYS A 670 -5.75 -9.64 29.69
C LYS A 670 -7.09 -9.80 30.41
N PRO A 671 -8.22 -9.75 29.69
CA PRO A 671 -9.55 -9.99 30.26
C PRO A 671 -9.58 -11.33 31.00
N GLY A 672 -10.21 -11.36 32.18
CA GLY A 672 -10.28 -12.57 33.02
C GLY A 672 -9.07 -12.82 33.92
N THR A 673 -8.00 -12.00 33.86
CA THR A 673 -6.87 -12.11 34.79
C THR A 673 -7.27 -11.60 36.17
N ILE A 674 -7.27 -12.46 37.19
CA ILE A 674 -7.53 -12.05 38.58
C ILE A 674 -6.33 -11.26 39.09
N LEU A 675 -6.51 -9.95 39.28
CA LEU A 675 -5.51 -9.09 39.89
C LEU A 675 -5.45 -9.37 41.39
N THR A 676 -4.40 -10.02 41.85
CA THR A 676 -4.01 -9.96 43.27
C THR A 676 -3.67 -8.51 43.58
N LYS A 677 -4.56 -7.77 44.25
CA LYS A 677 -4.30 -6.39 44.68
C LYS A 677 -2.97 -6.36 45.43
N LYS A 678 -1.95 -5.72 44.86
CA LYS A 678 -0.74 -5.36 45.61
C LYS A 678 -1.20 -4.53 46.81
N ARG A 679 -0.83 -4.98 48.02
CA ARG A 679 -0.95 -4.18 49.25
C ARG A 679 -0.38 -2.79 48.96
N ARG A 680 -1.19 -1.76 49.21
CA ARG A 680 -0.77 -0.35 49.14
C ARG A 680 0.56 -0.21 49.89
N GLU A 681 1.58 0.31 49.21
CA GLU A 681 2.80 0.78 49.84
C GLU A 681 2.42 1.88 50.83
N GLU A 682 2.61 1.61 52.12
CA GLU A 682 2.54 2.62 53.18
C GLU A 682 3.62 3.65 52.90
N THR A 683 3.20 4.89 52.72
CA THR A 683 4.05 6.09 52.72
C THR A 683 4.84 6.13 54.02
N ILE A 684 6.13 5.78 53.95
CA ILE A 684 7.10 6.15 54.98
C ILE A 684 7.44 7.61 54.72
N PHE A 685 6.93 8.50 55.56
CA PHE A 685 7.47 9.86 55.68
C PHE A 685 8.86 9.75 56.33
N ALA A 686 9.86 10.33 55.67
CA ALA A 686 11.15 10.68 56.25
C ALA A 686 11.27 12.19 56.31
#